data_AF-A0A2S4HK31-F1
#
_entry.id   AF-A0A2S4HK31-F1
#
_cell.length_a   1.000
_cell.length_b   1.000
_cell.length_c   1.000
_cell.angle_alpha   90.00
_cell.angle_beta   90.00
_cell.angle_gamma   90.00
#
_symmetry.space_group_name_H-M   'P 1'
#
loop_
_entity.id
_entity.type
_entity.pdbx_description
1 polymer ?
#
loop_
_entity_poly.entity_id
_entity_poly.type
_entity_poly.pdbx_seq_one_letter_code
_entity_poly.pdbx_strand_id
1 'polypeptide(L)'
;MKYINSSILLVVMMSLAACGGSSSKGSSSNNAGPVGGDIVDETPSGETPTDETPDGETPTGETPDGETPVGETPGGETPGEVTEPIAVRMILIGDGGSGSAGAYAVGEAVAKVCAVKGCDLVLGLGDNIYESGVSSELDPQFEEKFELPFAPIDLPFYMVLGNHDNSGFFGGDGANNSNGDYQVDYHYRDALHPDQPRQTQRWNMPARYYRVAKGGDAAAPLLELFAVDSNQVAGGFPDSDENFSYNSYGLAQAQWLKDAMANSKAKWKIAFAHHPYISNGSHGNAGNYDGVPGFVAPVLAGSRYKAFLEETICDKADFFFAGHDHDLQWLMPVASCGKTGFVVSGAASKTRSLENRDDNAVYYEKGDSYGFVWVEIKGDKMLGEVYQVDPDDAALGLGSFSAPQPAFRREQTQMAAVGLPESDGFTNPLEGESDFDVNDQEGNLDPVQAQFAAGFAGLAAAIPEENMAGVVAAVGQSGNALLEVVDSLISGLQGAATEQNPELVLAGGERASQALLYALQNLQSAIPAPSAGGLPAPFDQLAAALEQFSGEAGSEDDVTSADLRSLTDPLNNLAANIQGIVDSIEEEGGSVPVAGGALSLLSELLFDVTRVIDAVGNVSSSELGQVLVSTTDDLLSNLLLKVVPIEEFAPAEVSNAIGLGPDFISSGLLLVVREVTYTLDTTVLQSLLQGLGGLPLPGLGGLLDGLSGLGG
;
A
#
# COMPACT_ATOMS: atom_id res chain seq x y z
N MET A 1 -9.72 -9.19 -49.17
CA MET A 1 -9.41 -7.78 -49.51
C MET A 1 -9.74 -6.91 -48.31
N LYS A 2 -8.79 -6.08 -47.86
CA LYS A 2 -8.97 -4.85 -47.03
C LYS A 2 -9.66 -4.92 -45.64
N TYR A 3 -8.80 -4.77 -44.62
CA TYR A 3 -8.96 -3.97 -43.38
C TYR A 3 -10.08 -4.26 -42.36
N ILE A 4 -9.68 -4.92 -41.25
CA ILE A 4 -10.09 -4.66 -39.86
C ILE A 4 -8.80 -4.94 -39.01
N ASN A 5 -7.83 -4.04 -38.95
CA ASN A 5 -7.62 -2.93 -38.01
C ASN A 5 -7.39 -3.32 -36.53
N SER A 6 -6.13 -3.22 -36.11
CA SER A 6 -5.69 -3.31 -34.72
C SER A 6 -6.14 -2.08 -33.92
N SER A 7 -6.87 -2.29 -32.82
CA SER A 7 -7.28 -1.21 -31.90
C SER A 7 -7.11 -1.53 -30.41
N ILE A 8 -6.65 -2.72 -30.04
CA ILE A 8 -6.45 -3.12 -28.61
C ILE A 8 -5.02 -2.81 -28.15
N LEU A 9 -4.02 -2.86 -29.05
CA LEU A 9 -2.60 -2.67 -28.73
C LEU A 9 -2.14 -1.18 -28.70
N LEU A 10 -3.06 -0.20 -28.75
CA LEU A 10 -2.70 1.23 -28.83
C LEU A 10 -3.09 2.04 -27.59
N VAL A 11 -3.91 1.50 -26.68
CA VAL A 11 -4.34 2.21 -25.47
C VAL A 11 -3.20 2.30 -24.45
N VAL A 12 -2.37 1.26 -24.33
CA VAL A 12 -1.23 1.18 -23.39
C VAL A 12 -0.09 2.15 -23.72
N MET A 13 0.01 2.66 -24.96
CA MET A 13 1.08 3.59 -25.37
C MET A 13 0.69 5.08 -25.43
N MET A 14 -0.56 5.46 -25.13
CA MET A 14 -1.00 6.87 -25.20
C MET A 14 -1.10 7.62 -23.87
N SER A 15 -0.95 6.94 -22.73
CA SER A 15 -0.91 7.58 -21.41
C SER A 15 0.44 8.24 -21.06
N LEU A 16 1.50 7.98 -21.83
CA LEU A 16 2.90 8.35 -21.53
C LEU A 16 3.47 9.51 -22.39
N ALA A 17 2.61 10.28 -23.08
CA ALA A 17 3.03 11.32 -24.01
C ALA A 17 2.24 12.64 -23.88
N ALA A 18 2.07 13.14 -22.65
CA ALA A 18 1.40 14.41 -22.36
C ALA A 18 2.27 15.43 -21.58
N CYS A 19 3.60 15.40 -21.76
CA CYS A 19 4.50 16.48 -21.33
C CYS A 19 5.42 16.90 -22.48
N GLY A 20 5.20 18.09 -23.04
CA GLY A 20 5.87 18.55 -24.27
C GLY A 20 5.47 19.96 -24.69
N GLY A 21 5.85 20.95 -23.89
CA GLY A 21 5.52 22.36 -24.13
C GLY A 21 6.03 22.91 -25.47
N SER A 22 5.16 23.66 -26.14
CA SER A 22 5.42 24.36 -27.41
C SER A 22 6.67 25.25 -27.38
N SER A 23 7.54 25.12 -28.37
CA SER A 23 8.46 26.21 -28.76
C SER A 23 8.61 26.29 -30.28
N SER A 24 8.26 27.44 -30.85
CA SER A 24 8.30 27.69 -32.30
C SER A 24 9.65 28.27 -32.72
N LYS A 25 10.34 27.60 -33.66
CA LYS A 25 11.56 28.13 -34.29
C LYS A 25 11.23 28.81 -35.63
N GLY A 26 11.30 30.14 -35.65
CA GLY A 26 11.45 30.93 -36.88
C GLY A 26 12.92 31.08 -37.26
N SER A 27 13.26 30.96 -38.55
CA SER A 27 14.65 30.96 -39.02
C SER A 27 15.09 32.28 -39.67
N SER A 28 16.28 32.74 -39.25
CA SER A 28 17.31 33.45 -40.04
C SER A 28 17.02 34.77 -40.79
N SER A 29 17.78 35.83 -40.45
CA SER A 29 18.62 36.58 -41.42
C SER A 29 19.46 37.70 -40.75
N ASN A 30 20.80 37.60 -40.82
CA ASN A 30 21.86 38.63 -40.97
C ASN A 30 21.53 40.12 -40.60
N ASN A 31 22.39 40.89 -39.92
CA ASN A 31 23.77 41.21 -40.36
C ASN A 31 24.57 42.13 -39.36
N ALA A 32 25.90 42.01 -39.37
CA ALA A 32 26.96 43.03 -39.14
C ALA A 32 26.96 44.07 -37.98
N GLY A 33 28.02 44.03 -37.16
CA GLY A 33 28.97 45.17 -37.01
C GLY A 33 28.94 46.03 -35.72
N PRO A 34 30.10 46.40 -35.11
CA PRO A 34 30.15 47.06 -33.79
C PRO A 34 30.67 48.53 -33.79
N VAL A 35 30.18 49.32 -32.82
CA VAL A 35 30.74 50.58 -32.26
C VAL A 35 30.16 50.68 -30.82
N GLY A 36 30.82 51.05 -29.72
CA GLY A 36 32.10 51.75 -29.50
C GLY A 36 31.82 53.04 -28.72
N GLY A 37 32.20 53.12 -27.43
CA GLY A 37 31.97 54.33 -26.62
C GLY A 37 32.11 54.11 -25.11
N ASP A 38 33.30 54.41 -24.57
CA ASP A 38 33.52 54.66 -23.13
C ASP A 38 32.80 55.95 -22.68
N ILE A 39 32.54 56.09 -21.36
CA ILE A 39 33.02 57.22 -20.53
C ILE A 39 32.58 57.10 -19.05
N VAL A 40 33.57 57.24 -18.16
CA VAL A 40 33.62 57.54 -16.70
C VAL A 40 32.32 57.97 -15.98
N ASP A 41 31.99 57.42 -14.79
CA ASP A 41 32.61 57.60 -13.44
C ASP A 41 32.28 58.97 -12.79
N GLU A 42 32.07 58.93 -11.46
CA GLU A 42 32.11 60.00 -10.42
C GLU A 42 31.05 59.80 -9.30
N THR A 43 31.54 59.47 -8.11
CA THR A 43 30.98 59.80 -6.77
C THR A 43 32.10 60.58 -6.01
N PRO A 44 31.97 61.15 -4.78
CA PRO A 44 30.91 61.09 -3.77
C PRO A 44 30.65 62.43 -3.00
N SER A 45 30.33 62.37 -1.69
CA SER A 45 30.00 63.42 -0.67
C SER A 45 28.54 63.93 -0.70
N GLY A 46 27.79 64.17 0.38
CA GLY A 46 27.96 64.28 1.85
C GLY A 46 26.58 64.67 2.46
N GLU A 47 26.28 64.88 3.75
CA GLU A 47 26.99 64.79 5.06
C GLU A 47 25.95 64.43 6.17
N THR A 48 26.34 64.26 7.44
CA THR A 48 25.48 63.95 8.61
C THR A 48 24.77 65.16 9.23
N PRO A 49 23.77 64.92 10.13
CA PRO A 49 23.88 65.51 11.48
C PRO A 49 23.54 64.53 12.64
N THR A 50 23.83 64.98 13.87
CA THR A 50 23.85 64.21 15.13
C THR A 50 22.68 64.55 16.09
N ASP A 51 22.74 63.98 17.31
CA ASP A 51 22.04 64.33 18.56
C ASP A 51 20.76 63.51 18.88
N GLU A 52 20.46 63.12 20.14
CA GLU A 52 21.27 62.94 21.37
C GLU A 52 20.52 61.94 22.28
N THR A 53 21.23 61.23 23.17
CA THR A 53 20.65 60.36 24.22
C THR A 53 20.60 61.05 25.59
N PRO A 54 19.52 60.90 26.37
CA PRO A 54 19.51 61.22 27.79
C PRO A 54 19.53 59.97 28.70
N ASP A 55 20.45 59.95 29.66
CA ASP A 55 20.48 59.02 30.81
C ASP A 55 19.33 59.30 31.81
N GLY A 56 18.95 58.32 32.64
CA GLY A 56 17.83 58.50 33.59
C GLY A 56 17.56 57.40 34.64
N GLU A 57 18.55 57.15 35.51
CA GLU A 57 18.44 56.66 36.92
C GLU A 57 17.69 55.35 37.31
N THR A 58 18.36 54.58 38.16
CA THR A 58 17.83 53.43 38.92
C THR A 58 17.62 53.80 40.39
N PRO A 59 16.48 53.48 41.04
CA PRO A 59 16.33 53.59 42.49
C PRO A 59 16.53 52.25 43.20
N THR A 60 17.50 52.20 44.12
CA THR A 60 17.61 51.18 45.17
C THR A 60 16.69 51.53 46.36
N GLY A 61 16.08 50.54 47.02
CA GLY A 61 15.29 50.74 48.23
C GLY A 61 15.18 49.47 49.08
N GLU A 62 15.68 49.53 50.31
CA GLU A 62 15.73 48.40 51.25
C GLU A 62 14.42 48.18 52.03
N THR A 63 14.30 46.99 52.63
CA THR A 63 13.21 46.55 53.51
C THR A 63 13.15 47.29 54.86
N PRO A 64 11.95 47.34 55.48
CA PRO A 64 11.82 47.41 56.93
C PRO A 64 11.05 46.20 57.50
N ASP A 65 11.64 45.52 58.49
CA ASP A 65 10.97 44.52 59.33
C ASP A 65 9.92 45.16 60.27
N GLY A 66 8.84 44.44 60.58
CA GLY A 66 7.76 44.99 61.42
C GLY A 66 6.66 44.01 61.88
N GLU A 67 7.01 43.11 62.80
CA GLU A 67 6.16 42.43 63.81
C GLU A 67 4.93 41.59 63.40
N THR A 68 4.83 40.40 63.98
CA THR A 68 3.66 39.49 63.93
C THR A 68 2.62 39.81 65.01
N PRO A 69 1.34 39.51 64.73
CA PRO A 69 0.54 38.80 65.72
C PRO A 69 -0.09 37.52 65.15
N VAL A 70 -0.12 36.47 65.96
CA VAL A 70 -0.72 35.16 65.65
C VAL A 70 -2.25 35.26 65.70
N GLY A 71 -2.94 34.74 64.69
CA GLY A 71 -4.40 34.59 64.66
C GLY A 71 -4.80 33.31 63.94
N GLU A 72 -5.56 32.44 64.61
CA GLU A 72 -5.97 31.13 64.08
C GLU A 72 -7.24 31.22 63.21
N THR A 73 -7.19 30.64 62.01
CA THR A 73 -8.28 30.00 61.18
C THR A 73 -9.70 30.62 61.11
N PRO A 74 -10.34 30.66 59.92
CA PRO A 74 -10.71 29.43 59.20
C PRO A 74 -10.37 29.43 57.70
N GLY A 75 -10.39 28.23 57.10
CA GLY A 75 -9.94 28.01 55.72
C GLY A 75 -10.77 28.71 54.66
N GLY A 76 -10.08 29.35 53.72
CA GLY A 76 -10.62 29.64 52.39
C GLY A 76 -10.20 28.54 51.43
N GLU A 77 -11.16 27.95 50.73
CA GLU A 77 -10.88 27.16 49.55
C GLU A 77 -10.23 28.08 48.51
N THR A 78 -9.01 27.75 48.07
CA THR A 78 -8.41 28.40 46.91
C THR A 78 -9.37 28.17 45.74
N PRO A 79 -9.82 29.22 45.01
CA PRO A 79 -10.53 29.00 43.75
C PRO A 79 -9.65 28.11 42.88
N GLY A 80 -10.17 26.95 42.50
CA GLY A 80 -9.41 26.00 41.69
C GLY A 80 -8.91 26.70 40.44
N GLU A 81 -7.61 26.64 40.22
CA GLU A 81 -6.98 27.13 39.00
C GLU A 81 -7.65 26.43 37.83
N VAL A 82 -8.47 27.17 37.08
CA VAL A 82 -9.18 26.64 35.92
C VAL A 82 -8.15 26.51 34.81
N THR A 83 -7.37 25.42 34.86
CA THR A 83 -6.42 25.07 33.80
C THR A 83 -7.21 24.94 32.51
N GLU A 84 -6.98 25.86 31.57
CA GLU A 84 -7.57 25.81 30.23
C GLU A 84 -7.35 24.41 29.65
N PRO A 85 -8.38 23.79 29.02
CA PRO A 85 -8.22 22.46 28.46
C PRO A 85 -7.08 22.46 27.45
N ILE A 86 -6.16 21.49 27.61
CA ILE A 86 -5.00 21.34 26.73
C ILE A 86 -5.50 21.24 25.28
N ALA A 87 -4.86 22.00 24.41
CA ALA A 87 -5.08 21.98 22.97
C ALA A 87 -3.77 21.61 22.26
N VAL A 88 -3.88 20.99 21.09
CA VAL A 88 -2.78 20.77 20.15
C VAL A 88 -3.18 21.34 18.80
N ARG A 89 -2.33 22.20 18.24
CA ARG A 89 -2.55 22.92 16.98
C ARG A 89 -1.51 22.49 15.95
N MET A 90 -1.97 22.10 14.78
CA MET A 90 -1.10 21.63 13.70
C MET A 90 -1.47 22.26 12.36
N ILE A 91 -0.46 22.40 11.50
CA ILE A 91 -0.65 22.70 10.07
C ILE A 91 -0.47 21.41 9.28
N LEU A 92 -1.27 21.20 8.24
CA LEU A 92 -1.13 20.14 7.25
C LEU A 92 -0.56 20.72 5.96
N ILE A 93 0.57 20.20 5.47
CA ILE A 93 1.27 20.64 4.25
C ILE A 93 1.78 19.40 3.51
N GLY A 94 1.20 19.03 2.37
CA GLY A 94 1.79 18.07 1.42
C GLY A 94 2.41 18.77 0.22
N ASP A 95 3.31 18.09 -0.49
CA ASP A 95 3.69 18.47 -1.86
C ASP A 95 4.36 19.86 -1.91
N GLY A 96 5.15 20.15 -0.87
CA GLY A 96 5.84 21.42 -0.64
C GLY A 96 7.18 21.56 -1.36
N GLY A 97 7.75 20.44 -1.84
CA GLY A 97 9.17 20.30 -2.14
C GLY A 97 9.73 20.96 -3.40
N SER A 98 9.06 21.93 -4.02
CA SER A 98 9.52 22.48 -5.32
C SER A 98 10.41 23.72 -5.19
N GLY A 99 10.44 24.38 -4.03
CA GLY A 99 11.10 25.69 -3.87
C GLY A 99 10.46 26.81 -4.70
N SER A 100 9.23 26.60 -5.20
CA SER A 100 8.50 27.57 -6.04
C SER A 100 8.07 28.81 -5.26
N ALA A 101 7.70 29.89 -5.98
CA ALA A 101 7.08 31.06 -5.34
C ALA A 101 5.81 30.71 -4.55
N GLY A 102 5.09 29.64 -4.95
CA GLY A 102 3.97 29.07 -4.18
C GLY A 102 4.42 28.55 -2.81
N ALA A 103 5.52 27.79 -2.75
CA ALA A 103 6.07 27.28 -1.48
C ALA A 103 6.43 28.42 -0.51
N TYR A 104 7.11 29.47 -0.99
CA TYR A 104 7.45 30.65 -0.18
C TYR A 104 6.19 31.40 0.29
N ALA A 105 5.19 31.57 -0.58
CA ALA A 105 3.92 32.21 -0.22
C ALA A 105 3.14 31.41 0.83
N VAL A 106 3.09 30.08 0.71
CA VAL A 106 2.49 29.19 1.72
C VAL A 106 3.27 29.26 3.03
N GLY A 107 4.61 29.24 2.98
CA GLY A 107 5.48 29.41 4.14
C GLY A 107 5.20 30.70 4.92
N GLU A 108 5.09 31.84 4.22
CA GLU A 108 4.72 33.11 4.86
C GLU A 108 3.26 33.12 5.35
N ALA A 109 2.31 32.60 4.57
CA ALA A 109 0.89 32.59 4.92
C ALA A 109 0.63 31.76 6.20
N VAL A 110 1.25 30.58 6.31
CA VAL A 110 1.23 29.74 7.52
C VAL A 110 1.75 30.54 8.72
N ALA A 111 2.89 31.24 8.59
CA ALA A 111 3.43 32.05 9.66
C ALA A 111 2.48 33.17 10.12
N LYS A 112 1.73 33.81 9.20
CA LYS A 112 0.70 34.80 9.58
C LYS A 112 -0.47 34.16 10.33
N VAL A 113 -0.95 33.00 9.86
CA VAL A 113 -2.04 32.26 10.53
C VAL A 113 -1.62 31.80 11.93
N CYS A 114 -0.42 31.22 12.06
CA CYS A 114 0.14 30.80 13.34
C CYS A 114 0.36 31.97 14.31
N ALA A 115 0.75 33.15 13.83
CA ALA A 115 0.90 34.34 14.68
C ALA A 115 -0.42 34.83 15.30
N VAL A 116 -1.57 34.56 14.66
CA VAL A 116 -2.90 34.95 15.15
C VAL A 116 -3.60 33.83 15.93
N LYS A 117 -3.43 32.58 15.52
CA LYS A 117 -4.17 31.42 16.06
C LYS A 117 -3.37 30.53 17.02
N GLY A 118 -2.04 30.62 16.97
CA GLY A 118 -1.13 29.63 17.55
C GLY A 118 -1.02 28.36 16.69
N CYS A 119 0.14 27.72 16.76
CA CYS A 119 0.49 26.45 16.13
C CYS A 119 1.58 25.80 16.98
N ASP A 120 1.56 24.47 17.11
CA ASP A 120 2.51 23.71 17.93
C ASP A 120 3.42 22.78 17.09
N LEU A 121 2.97 22.40 15.89
CA LEU A 121 3.70 21.54 14.94
C LEU A 121 3.17 21.67 13.50
N VAL A 122 3.89 21.09 12.54
CA VAL A 122 3.47 20.88 11.16
C VAL A 122 3.53 19.38 10.83
N LEU A 123 2.60 18.88 10.02
CA LEU A 123 2.68 17.57 9.38
C LEU A 123 3.02 17.77 7.90
N GLY A 124 4.16 17.22 7.48
CA GLY A 124 4.59 17.16 6.09
C GLY A 124 4.08 15.89 5.44
N LEU A 125 3.16 16.00 4.48
CA LEU A 125 2.40 14.89 3.91
C LEU A 125 3.06 14.31 2.63
N GLY A 126 4.38 14.21 2.63
CA GLY A 126 5.17 13.68 1.52
C GLY A 126 5.38 14.66 0.36
N ASP A 127 6.13 14.19 -0.64
CA ASP A 127 6.66 14.98 -1.74
C ASP A 127 7.44 16.20 -1.23
N ASN A 128 8.39 15.89 -0.34
CA ASN A 128 9.16 16.86 0.41
C ASN A 128 10.25 17.50 -0.45
N ILE A 129 10.77 16.81 -1.45
CA ILE A 129 11.80 17.29 -2.38
C ILE A 129 11.49 16.84 -3.83
N TYR A 130 10.94 17.74 -4.64
CA TYR A 130 10.70 17.52 -6.07
C TYR A 130 11.99 17.67 -6.90
N GLU A 131 12.13 17.07 -8.08
CA GLU A 131 11.19 16.13 -8.74
C GLU A 131 11.53 14.66 -8.46
N SER A 132 12.66 14.38 -7.81
CA SER A 132 13.21 13.03 -7.66
C SER A 132 14.00 12.85 -6.36
N GLY A 133 13.54 13.50 -5.28
CA GLY A 133 14.15 13.40 -3.97
C GLY A 133 15.54 14.02 -3.89
N VAL A 134 16.34 13.48 -2.98
CA VAL A 134 17.73 13.88 -2.70
C VAL A 134 18.69 12.74 -3.02
N SER A 135 19.96 13.08 -3.23
CA SER A 135 21.04 12.12 -3.52
C SER A 135 21.92 11.77 -2.31
N SER A 136 21.74 12.48 -1.19
CA SER A 136 22.36 12.24 0.12
C SER A 136 21.69 13.11 1.18
N GLU A 137 21.96 12.85 2.46
CA GLU A 137 21.62 13.72 3.60
C GLU A 137 22.32 15.09 3.55
N LEU A 138 23.39 15.23 2.76
CA LEU A 138 24.12 16.48 2.51
C LEU A 138 23.69 17.22 1.23
N ASP A 139 22.63 16.75 0.57
CA ASP A 139 22.14 17.33 -0.69
C ASP A 139 21.58 18.76 -0.45
N PRO A 140 22.07 19.80 -1.16
CA PRO A 140 21.65 21.19 -0.95
C PRO A 140 20.16 21.44 -1.23
N GLN A 141 19.45 20.48 -1.83
CA GLN A 141 18.01 20.56 -2.02
C GLN A 141 17.24 20.64 -0.70
N PHE A 142 17.73 20.10 0.42
CA PHE A 142 17.09 20.33 1.73
C PHE A 142 17.05 21.81 2.07
N GLU A 143 18.16 22.52 1.86
CA GLU A 143 18.23 23.95 2.08
C GLU A 143 17.36 24.72 1.06
N GLU A 144 17.42 24.39 -0.23
CA GLU A 144 16.71 25.09 -1.30
C GLU A 144 15.18 24.92 -1.28
N LYS A 145 14.69 23.73 -0.89
CA LYS A 145 13.28 23.31 -1.07
C LYS A 145 12.53 23.11 0.25
N PHE A 146 13.23 22.92 1.38
CA PHE A 146 12.62 22.87 2.70
C PHE A 146 13.03 24.06 3.58
N GLU A 147 14.32 24.26 3.87
CA GLU A 147 14.72 25.25 4.88
C GLU A 147 14.36 26.68 4.48
N LEU A 148 14.66 27.09 3.24
CA LEU A 148 14.41 28.46 2.77
C LEU A 148 12.92 28.79 2.54
N PRO A 149 12.09 27.99 1.81
CA PRO A 149 10.69 28.33 1.58
C PRO A 149 9.87 28.38 2.86
N PHE A 150 10.17 27.50 3.81
CA PHE A 150 9.46 27.41 5.09
C PHE A 150 10.18 28.11 6.24
N ALA A 151 11.27 28.87 5.99
CA ALA A 151 12.00 29.63 7.01
C ALA A 151 11.14 30.49 7.97
N PRO A 152 9.99 31.08 7.54
CA PRO A 152 9.09 31.80 8.46
C PRO A 152 8.40 30.94 9.54
N ILE A 153 8.45 29.60 9.44
CA ILE A 153 7.75 28.67 10.32
C ILE A 153 8.73 28.04 11.33
N ASP A 154 8.87 28.64 12.51
CA ASP A 154 9.73 28.15 13.59
C ASP A 154 9.01 27.07 14.45
N LEU A 155 8.69 25.93 13.83
CA LEU A 155 7.96 24.80 14.44
C LEU A 155 8.57 23.47 14.01
N PRO A 156 8.38 22.37 14.77
CA PRO A 156 8.74 21.03 14.31
C PRO A 156 7.81 20.54 13.20
N PHE A 157 8.40 20.09 12.09
CA PHE A 157 7.76 19.43 10.97
C PHE A 157 7.93 17.92 11.11
N TYR A 158 6.83 17.18 11.26
CA TYR A 158 6.81 15.72 11.23
C TYR A 158 6.51 15.24 9.82
N MET A 159 7.51 14.68 9.15
CA MET A 159 7.48 14.35 7.72
C MET A 159 7.14 12.87 7.50
N VAL A 160 6.38 12.58 6.44
CA VAL A 160 6.36 11.29 5.73
C VAL A 160 6.92 11.48 4.31
N LEU A 161 7.11 10.41 3.55
CA LEU A 161 7.61 10.46 2.16
C LEU A 161 6.49 10.32 1.13
N GLY A 162 6.67 10.96 -0.02
CA GLY A 162 5.86 10.75 -1.23
C GLY A 162 6.63 10.06 -2.37
N ASN A 163 5.94 9.84 -3.48
CA ASN A 163 6.47 9.11 -4.64
C ASN A 163 7.59 9.88 -5.35
N HIS A 164 7.61 11.22 -5.26
CA HIS A 164 8.73 12.01 -5.77
C HIS A 164 9.98 11.91 -4.90
N ASP A 165 9.85 11.64 -3.59
CA ASP A 165 11.00 11.44 -2.70
C ASP A 165 11.72 10.09 -3.01
N ASN A 166 10.99 9.13 -3.59
CA ASN A 166 11.41 7.75 -3.88
C ASN A 166 11.53 7.45 -5.40
N SER A 167 11.86 8.44 -6.22
CA SER A 167 11.89 8.28 -7.69
C SER A 167 13.09 7.50 -8.22
N GLY A 168 12.86 6.62 -9.20
CA GLY A 168 13.88 5.78 -9.84
C GLY A 168 14.17 6.13 -11.30
N PHE A 169 13.17 6.00 -12.18
CA PHE A 169 13.28 6.16 -13.63
C PHE A 169 12.84 7.54 -14.11
N PHE A 170 11.77 8.08 -13.51
CA PHE A 170 11.26 9.43 -13.75
C PHE A 170 10.68 10.02 -12.47
N GLY A 171 10.62 11.36 -12.41
CA GLY A 171 10.12 12.05 -11.22
C GLY A 171 8.68 11.68 -10.92
N GLY A 172 8.45 11.10 -9.74
CA GLY A 172 7.14 10.69 -9.24
C GLY A 172 6.76 9.24 -9.49
N ASP A 173 7.66 8.36 -9.93
CA ASP A 173 7.32 6.94 -10.13
C ASP A 173 7.28 6.10 -8.84
N GLY A 174 7.90 6.56 -7.75
CA GLY A 174 8.03 5.80 -6.49
C GLY A 174 8.84 4.50 -6.61
N ALA A 175 9.62 4.32 -7.68
CA ALA A 175 10.24 3.05 -8.06
C ALA A 175 11.66 2.82 -7.49
N ASN A 176 12.11 3.67 -6.57
CA ASN A 176 13.39 3.53 -5.85
C ASN A 176 13.20 3.93 -4.38
N ASN A 177 12.65 3.03 -3.58
CA ASN A 177 12.30 3.35 -2.19
C ASN A 177 13.52 3.53 -1.30
N SER A 178 14.69 2.99 -1.66
CA SER A 178 15.94 3.24 -0.94
C SER A 178 16.30 4.74 -0.85
N ASN A 179 15.89 5.54 -1.83
CA ASN A 179 16.23 6.96 -1.92
C ASN A 179 15.63 7.81 -0.78
N GLY A 180 14.47 7.40 -0.26
CA GLY A 180 13.82 8.08 0.86
C GLY A 180 14.59 7.99 2.18
N ASP A 181 15.55 7.06 2.33
CA ASP A 181 16.33 6.92 3.56
C ASP A 181 17.26 8.12 3.80
N TYR A 182 17.72 8.79 2.74
CA TYR A 182 18.47 10.05 2.88
C TYR A 182 17.69 11.16 3.61
N GLN A 183 16.35 11.10 3.58
CA GLN A 183 15.49 12.03 4.34
C GLN A 183 15.30 11.63 5.80
N VAL A 184 15.46 10.34 6.12
CA VAL A 184 15.62 9.84 7.49
C VAL A 184 17.00 10.22 8.00
N ASP A 185 18.06 10.02 7.21
CA ASP A 185 19.44 10.39 7.58
C ASP A 185 19.59 11.91 7.77
N TYR A 186 18.87 12.74 7.02
CA TYR A 186 18.80 14.18 7.27
C TYR A 186 18.29 14.49 8.69
N HIS A 187 17.37 13.70 9.27
CA HIS A 187 16.99 13.87 10.68
C HIS A 187 18.18 13.71 11.65
N TYR A 188 19.17 12.89 11.28
CA TYR A 188 20.36 12.59 12.06
C TYR A 188 21.63 13.35 11.61
N ARG A 189 21.55 14.18 10.56
CA ARG A 189 22.70 14.88 9.94
C ARG A 189 23.60 15.62 10.94
N ASP A 190 23.06 16.23 11.99
CA ASP A 190 23.88 16.95 12.99
C ASP A 190 24.78 16.03 13.82
N ALA A 191 24.37 14.77 14.00
CA ALA A 191 25.13 13.75 14.69
C ALA A 191 26.08 13.00 13.76
N LEU A 192 25.69 12.81 12.49
CA LEU A 192 26.51 12.18 11.44
C LEU A 192 27.63 13.11 10.95
N HIS A 193 27.33 14.40 10.76
CA HIS A 193 28.18 15.44 10.16
C HIS A 193 28.24 16.70 11.04
N PRO A 194 28.90 16.64 12.22
CA PRO A 194 28.95 17.76 13.18
C PRO A 194 29.70 19.01 12.66
N ASP A 195 30.42 18.90 11.55
CA ASP A 195 31.05 20.01 10.82
C ASP A 195 30.10 20.67 9.80
N GLN A 196 29.02 19.99 9.39
CA GLN A 196 28.02 20.46 8.43
C GLN A 196 26.59 20.18 8.93
N PRO A 197 26.22 20.69 10.13
CA PRO A 197 24.87 20.52 10.68
C PRO A 197 23.79 21.14 9.77
N ARG A 198 22.54 20.77 10.03
CA ARG A 198 21.36 21.39 9.44
C ARG A 198 21.25 22.86 9.81
N GLN A 199 20.53 23.63 9.00
CA GLN A 199 20.21 25.01 9.36
C GLN A 199 19.28 25.07 10.57
N THR A 200 18.31 24.15 10.67
CA THR A 200 17.37 24.09 11.78
C THR A 200 17.11 22.66 12.28
N GLN A 201 16.59 22.54 13.50
CA GLN A 201 16.14 21.26 14.08
C GLN A 201 14.67 20.94 13.73
N ARG A 202 14.09 21.63 12.75
CA ARG A 202 12.65 21.55 12.45
C ARG A 202 12.28 20.24 11.76
N TRP A 203 13.17 19.64 10.99
CA TRP A 203 12.94 18.37 10.30
C TRP A 203 12.90 17.19 11.27
N ASN A 204 11.72 16.61 11.47
CA ASN A 204 11.49 15.42 12.30
C ASN A 204 11.02 14.25 11.43
N MET A 205 11.94 13.31 11.18
CA MET A 205 11.66 12.07 10.46
C MET A 205 12.60 10.97 11.02
N PRO A 206 12.37 10.48 12.25
CA PRO A 206 13.31 9.58 12.94
C PRO A 206 13.35 8.16 12.35
N ALA A 207 12.34 7.80 11.57
CA ALA A 207 12.22 6.58 10.79
C ALA A 207 11.24 6.85 9.63
N ARG A 208 11.10 5.90 8.71
CA ARG A 208 10.16 5.97 7.58
C ARG A 208 8.70 6.02 8.02
N TYR A 209 8.34 5.16 8.97
CA TYR A 209 7.07 5.15 9.70
C TYR A 209 7.34 5.23 11.20
N TYR A 210 6.54 5.99 11.94
CA TYR A 210 6.77 6.29 13.36
C TYR A 210 5.53 6.87 14.02
N ARG A 211 5.56 7.05 15.35
CA ARG A 211 4.44 7.66 16.09
C ARG A 211 4.89 8.71 17.09
N VAL A 212 4.05 9.74 17.30
CA VAL A 212 4.35 10.86 18.18
C VAL A 212 3.12 11.23 19.01
N ALA A 213 3.24 11.16 20.34
CA ALA A 213 2.23 11.64 21.28
C ALA A 213 2.34 13.15 21.51
N LYS A 214 1.20 13.86 21.59
CA LYS A 214 1.11 15.32 21.80
C LYS A 214 -0.05 15.70 22.74
N GLY A 215 0.22 16.67 23.62
CA GLY A 215 -0.72 17.16 24.62
C GLY A 215 -1.09 16.12 25.69
N GLY A 216 -1.68 16.55 26.80
CA GLY A 216 -1.97 15.67 27.93
C GLY A 216 -0.73 15.27 28.73
N ASP A 217 -0.84 14.18 29.48
CA ASP A 217 0.31 13.55 30.14
C ASP A 217 0.85 12.37 29.30
N ALA A 218 2.04 11.87 29.64
CA ALA A 218 2.69 10.81 28.86
C ALA A 218 2.02 9.42 28.95
N ALA A 219 1.11 9.21 29.91
CA ALA A 219 0.37 7.96 30.07
C ALA A 219 -1.02 7.99 29.39
N ALA A 220 -1.59 9.18 29.23
CA ALA A 220 -2.85 9.45 28.55
C ALA A 220 -2.76 10.76 27.74
N PRO A 221 -2.06 10.74 26.58
CA PRO A 221 -1.91 11.93 25.76
C PRO A 221 -3.23 12.34 25.11
N LEU A 222 -3.35 13.63 24.76
CA LEU A 222 -4.54 14.13 24.05
C LEU A 222 -4.63 13.55 22.63
N LEU A 223 -3.48 13.46 21.96
CA LEU A 223 -3.33 13.04 20.57
C LEU A 223 -2.14 12.09 20.43
N GLU A 224 -2.28 11.10 19.56
CA GLU A 224 -1.15 10.37 19.00
C GLU A 224 -1.26 10.36 17.46
N LEU A 225 -0.15 10.75 16.84
CA LEU A 225 0.05 10.86 15.40
C LEU A 225 0.78 9.61 14.92
N PHE A 226 0.31 8.99 13.84
CA PHE A 226 0.91 7.81 13.22
C PHE A 226 1.34 8.15 11.80
N ALA A 227 2.65 8.27 11.59
CA ALA A 227 3.28 8.52 10.30
C ALA A 227 3.41 7.19 9.53
N VAL A 228 2.90 7.15 8.30
CA VAL A 228 2.84 5.96 7.45
C VAL A 228 3.63 6.22 6.16
N ASP A 229 4.56 5.34 5.83
CA ASP A 229 5.23 5.32 4.54
C ASP A 229 4.36 4.57 3.52
N SER A 230 3.65 5.32 2.70
CA SER A 230 2.73 4.76 1.71
C SER A 230 3.42 4.15 0.48
N ASN A 231 4.70 4.45 0.22
CA ASN A 231 5.29 4.31 -1.12
C ASN A 231 5.43 2.85 -1.58
N GLN A 232 5.91 1.97 -0.73
CA GLN A 232 6.07 0.54 -1.02
C GLN A 232 4.69 -0.14 -1.19
N VAL A 233 3.64 0.40 -0.59
CA VAL A 233 2.29 -0.20 -0.59
C VAL A 233 1.39 0.38 -1.67
N ALA A 234 1.50 1.67 -2.00
CA ALA A 234 0.79 2.33 -3.09
C ALA A 234 1.51 2.21 -4.44
N GLY A 235 2.84 2.03 -4.44
CA GLY A 235 3.67 2.04 -5.63
C GLY A 235 3.34 0.95 -6.64
N GLY A 236 3.16 1.36 -7.90
CA GLY A 236 2.82 0.48 -9.02
C GLY A 236 3.91 -0.51 -9.45
N PHE A 237 5.15 -0.30 -9.00
CA PHE A 237 6.33 -1.06 -9.40
C PHE A 237 6.82 -1.95 -8.24
N PRO A 238 7.26 -3.18 -8.51
CA PRO A 238 8.04 -3.93 -7.53
C PRO A 238 9.37 -3.22 -7.28
N ASP A 239 9.76 -3.07 -6.02
CA ASP A 239 11.09 -2.57 -5.69
C ASP A 239 12.13 -3.68 -5.94
N SER A 240 13.30 -3.30 -6.46
CA SER A 240 14.39 -4.26 -6.72
C SER A 240 15.25 -4.54 -5.48
N ASP A 241 15.09 -3.75 -4.41
CA ASP A 241 15.65 -4.02 -3.09
C ASP A 241 14.59 -4.71 -2.20
N GLU A 242 14.86 -5.96 -1.83
CA GLU A 242 14.00 -6.78 -0.97
C GLU A 242 13.70 -6.14 0.40
N ASN A 243 14.54 -5.21 0.88
CA ASN A 243 14.32 -4.46 2.12
C ASN A 243 13.15 -3.46 2.02
N PHE A 244 12.76 -3.06 0.81
CA PHE A 244 11.65 -2.16 0.54
C PHE A 244 10.51 -2.84 -0.26
N SER A 245 10.60 -4.15 -0.49
CA SER A 245 9.49 -4.92 -1.04
C SER A 245 8.26 -4.85 -0.13
N TYR A 246 7.08 -4.67 -0.72
CA TYR A 246 5.83 -4.61 0.04
C TYR A 246 5.54 -5.89 0.85
N ASN A 247 6.04 -7.04 0.38
CA ASN A 247 5.88 -8.35 1.02
C ASN A 247 6.70 -8.49 2.33
N SER A 248 7.73 -7.66 2.54
CA SER A 248 8.53 -7.65 3.76
C SER A 248 8.22 -6.38 4.56
N TYR A 249 8.47 -5.23 3.95
CA TYR A 249 8.36 -3.90 4.55
C TYR A 249 6.91 -3.49 4.80
N GLY A 250 6.03 -3.71 3.81
CA GLY A 250 4.61 -3.37 3.91
C GLY A 250 3.91 -4.17 5.00
N LEU A 251 4.15 -5.49 5.05
CA LEU A 251 3.64 -6.38 6.11
C LEU A 251 4.16 -5.97 7.51
N ALA A 252 5.46 -5.70 7.64
CA ALA A 252 6.05 -5.25 8.91
C ALA A 252 5.44 -3.92 9.38
N GLN A 253 5.24 -2.97 8.46
CA GLN A 253 4.59 -1.69 8.76
C GLN A 253 3.11 -1.88 9.16
N ALA A 254 2.35 -2.75 8.48
CA ALA A 254 0.96 -3.02 8.82
C ALA A 254 0.83 -3.63 10.22
N GLN A 255 1.66 -4.62 10.57
CA GLN A 255 1.68 -5.21 11.89
C GLN A 255 2.08 -4.18 12.97
N TRP A 256 3.13 -3.39 12.72
CA TRP A 256 3.52 -2.29 13.60
C TRP A 256 2.38 -1.30 13.82
N LEU A 257 1.63 -0.93 12.78
CA LEU A 257 0.57 0.06 12.86
C LEU A 257 -0.65 -0.48 13.64
N LYS A 258 -1.05 -1.74 13.40
CA LYS A 258 -2.06 -2.45 14.21
C LYS A 258 -1.68 -2.43 15.69
N ASP A 259 -0.47 -2.85 16.03
CA ASP A 259 0.02 -2.88 17.40
C ASP A 259 0.13 -1.48 18.03
N ALA A 260 0.59 -0.49 17.26
CA ALA A 260 0.73 0.90 17.72
C ALA A 260 -0.63 1.53 18.05
N MET A 261 -1.63 1.36 17.17
CA MET A 261 -2.99 1.86 17.38
C MET A 261 -3.70 1.16 18.54
N ALA A 262 -3.60 -0.17 18.64
CA ALA A 262 -4.21 -0.95 19.73
C ALA A 262 -3.61 -0.61 21.11
N ASN A 263 -2.30 -0.39 21.17
CA ASN A 263 -1.62 -0.04 22.42
C ASN A 263 -1.81 1.42 22.83
N SER A 264 -2.04 2.33 21.87
CA SER A 264 -2.21 3.76 22.10
C SER A 264 -3.32 4.08 23.11
N LYS A 265 -2.96 4.88 24.13
CA LYS A 265 -3.88 5.43 25.14
C LYS A 265 -4.29 6.87 24.84
N ALA A 266 -3.93 7.38 23.67
CA ALA A 266 -4.33 8.70 23.24
C ALA A 266 -5.83 8.79 23.06
N LYS A 267 -6.39 9.95 23.42
CA LYS A 267 -7.80 10.22 23.15
C LYS A 267 -8.05 10.27 21.65
N TRP A 268 -7.31 11.10 20.92
CA TRP A 268 -7.36 11.19 19.46
C TRP A 268 -6.26 10.35 18.81
N LYS A 269 -6.61 9.61 17.76
CA LYS A 269 -5.67 8.87 16.91
C LYS A 269 -5.76 9.40 15.49
N ILE A 270 -4.65 9.89 14.94
CA ILE A 270 -4.61 10.45 13.58
C ILE A 270 -3.48 9.78 12.81
N ALA A 271 -3.82 9.14 11.70
CA ALA A 271 -2.84 8.61 10.76
C ALA A 271 -2.57 9.64 9.66
N PHE A 272 -1.35 9.68 9.15
CA PHE A 272 -0.98 10.53 8.02
C PHE A 272 0.04 9.85 7.11
N ALA A 273 -0.14 10.02 5.81
CA ALA A 273 0.67 9.43 4.75
C ALA A 273 0.76 10.41 3.57
N HIS A 274 1.36 9.99 2.45
CA HIS A 274 1.32 10.76 1.22
C HIS A 274 0.08 10.44 0.38
N HIS A 275 -0.08 9.19 -0.05
CA HIS A 275 -1.17 8.79 -0.94
C HIS A 275 -2.54 8.77 -0.22
N PRO A 276 -3.63 9.31 -0.81
CA PRO A 276 -4.96 9.38 -0.19
C PRO A 276 -5.75 8.07 -0.31
N TYR A 277 -6.62 7.77 0.66
CA TYR A 277 -7.59 6.67 0.54
C TYR A 277 -8.69 7.01 -0.49
N ILE A 278 -9.23 8.22 -0.39
CA ILE A 278 -10.21 8.78 -1.33
C ILE A 278 -9.83 10.23 -1.70
N SER A 279 -10.08 10.62 -2.95
CA SER A 279 -9.77 11.94 -3.50
C SER A 279 -10.62 12.26 -4.74
N ASN A 280 -11.05 13.51 -4.89
CA ASN A 280 -11.64 14.06 -6.12
C ASN A 280 -10.60 14.72 -7.05
N GLY A 281 -9.31 14.61 -6.73
CA GLY A 281 -8.22 15.05 -7.58
C GLY A 281 -8.04 14.19 -8.82
N SER A 282 -6.87 14.30 -9.42
CA SER A 282 -6.51 13.59 -10.66
C SER A 282 -6.03 12.16 -10.43
N HIS A 283 -5.39 11.90 -9.29
CA HIS A 283 -4.91 10.57 -8.92
C HIS A 283 -6.05 9.74 -8.34
N GLY A 284 -6.91 10.32 -7.50
CA GLY A 284 -8.22 9.72 -7.15
C GLY A 284 -8.19 8.71 -6.00
N ASN A 285 -9.12 7.76 -6.01
CA ASN A 285 -9.28 6.79 -4.91
C ASN A 285 -8.30 5.61 -4.97
N ALA A 286 -7.88 5.11 -3.80
CA ALA A 286 -7.13 3.86 -3.70
C ALA A 286 -8.00 2.68 -4.19
N GLY A 287 -7.49 1.92 -5.15
CA GLY A 287 -8.24 0.93 -5.94
C GLY A 287 -8.75 1.46 -7.30
N ASN A 288 -8.53 2.74 -7.61
CA ASN A 288 -8.83 3.38 -8.90
C ASN A 288 -7.81 4.47 -9.29
N TYR A 289 -6.55 4.38 -8.79
CA TYR A 289 -5.55 5.42 -9.01
C TYR A 289 -5.26 5.70 -10.49
N ASP A 290 -5.08 6.98 -10.81
CA ASP A 290 -4.95 7.50 -12.18
C ASP A 290 -6.09 7.09 -13.13
N GLY A 291 -7.22 6.64 -12.59
CA GLY A 291 -8.32 6.00 -13.34
C GLY A 291 -7.88 4.75 -14.10
N VAL A 292 -6.82 4.10 -13.64
CA VAL A 292 -6.55 2.69 -13.91
C VAL A 292 -7.58 1.91 -13.09
N PRO A 293 -8.57 1.26 -13.72
CA PRO A 293 -9.55 0.52 -12.96
C PRO A 293 -8.88 -0.66 -12.25
N GLY A 294 -9.27 -0.94 -11.00
CA GLY A 294 -8.70 -2.03 -10.20
C GLY A 294 -8.64 -3.38 -10.93
N PHE A 295 -9.66 -3.71 -11.74
CA PHE A 295 -9.73 -4.95 -12.53
C PHE A 295 -8.80 -5.00 -13.76
N VAL A 296 -8.14 -3.90 -14.13
CA VAL A 296 -7.22 -3.82 -15.28
C VAL A 296 -5.77 -3.93 -14.83
N ALA A 297 -5.42 -3.33 -13.68
CA ALA A 297 -4.12 -3.47 -13.05
C ALA A 297 -4.22 -3.09 -11.55
N PRO A 298 -4.51 -4.03 -10.64
CA PRO A 298 -4.86 -3.74 -9.25
C PRO A 298 -3.73 -3.09 -8.46
N VAL A 299 -2.46 -3.40 -8.80
CA VAL A 299 -1.29 -2.80 -8.16
C VAL A 299 -1.16 -1.32 -8.55
N LEU A 300 -1.28 -1.01 -9.85
CA LEU A 300 -1.24 0.38 -10.36
C LEU A 300 -2.44 1.20 -9.91
N ALA A 301 -3.62 0.58 -9.77
CA ALA A 301 -4.81 1.20 -9.24
C ALA A 301 -4.73 1.46 -7.71
N GLY A 302 -3.73 0.92 -7.00
CA GLY A 302 -3.60 1.09 -5.55
C GLY A 302 -4.48 0.16 -4.70
N SER A 303 -5.02 -0.94 -5.25
CA SER A 303 -5.87 -1.89 -4.51
C SER A 303 -5.16 -2.48 -3.28
N ARG A 304 -3.85 -2.73 -3.37
CA ARG A 304 -3.02 -3.17 -2.24
C ARG A 304 -2.99 -2.13 -1.10
N TYR A 305 -2.95 -0.85 -1.46
CA TYR A 305 -2.95 0.25 -0.48
C TYR A 305 -4.35 0.51 0.10
N LYS A 306 -5.40 0.33 -0.70
CA LYS A 306 -6.79 0.28 -0.21
C LYS A 306 -6.93 -0.78 0.91
N ALA A 307 -6.52 -2.02 0.64
CA ALA A 307 -6.57 -3.11 1.61
C ALA A 307 -5.73 -2.81 2.87
N PHE A 308 -4.51 -2.29 2.71
CA PHE A 308 -3.66 -1.86 3.83
C PHE A 308 -4.36 -0.84 4.73
N LEU A 309 -5.04 0.15 4.15
CA LEU A 309 -5.72 1.18 4.92
C LEU A 309 -7.01 0.66 5.58
N GLU A 310 -7.77 -0.19 4.88
CA GLU A 310 -8.98 -0.84 5.41
C GLU A 310 -8.66 -1.73 6.61
N GLU A 311 -7.57 -2.50 6.54
CA GLU A 311 -7.06 -3.29 7.66
C GLU A 311 -6.51 -2.41 8.81
N THR A 312 -5.66 -1.42 8.51
CA THR A 312 -4.80 -0.80 9.54
C THR A 312 -5.33 0.52 10.12
N ILE A 313 -6.08 1.33 9.36
CA ILE A 313 -6.53 2.67 9.80
C ILE A 313 -8.05 2.81 9.90
N CYS A 314 -8.81 2.08 9.09
CA CYS A 314 -10.25 2.32 8.95
C CYS A 314 -11.02 1.97 10.22
N ASP A 315 -11.92 2.86 10.63
CA ASP A 315 -12.64 2.89 11.91
C ASP A 315 -11.75 2.95 13.18
N LYS A 316 -10.45 2.67 13.06
CA LYS A 316 -9.44 2.71 14.13
C LYS A 316 -8.91 4.13 14.37
N ALA A 317 -8.62 4.88 13.31
CA ALA A 317 -8.25 6.29 13.35
C ALA A 317 -9.47 7.22 13.39
N ASP A 318 -9.35 8.39 14.03
CA ASP A 318 -10.35 9.46 13.96
C ASP A 318 -10.27 10.24 12.64
N PHE A 319 -9.05 10.47 12.14
CA PHE A 319 -8.77 11.12 10.86
C PHE A 319 -7.57 10.48 10.15
N PHE A 320 -7.61 10.54 8.82
CA PHE A 320 -6.50 10.27 7.92
C PHE A 320 -6.17 11.51 7.09
N PHE A 321 -4.91 11.93 7.07
CA PHE A 321 -4.42 13.11 6.35
C PHE A 321 -3.43 12.72 5.25
N ALA A 322 -3.60 13.27 4.04
CA ALA A 322 -2.84 12.92 2.84
C ALA A 322 -2.47 14.15 1.97
N GLY A 323 -1.50 13.97 1.07
CA GLY A 323 -1.11 14.91 0.01
C GLY A 323 -1.41 14.32 -1.37
N HIS A 324 -0.41 14.30 -2.26
CA HIS A 324 -0.35 13.60 -3.56
C HIS A 324 -1.24 14.21 -4.66
N ASP A 325 -2.54 14.38 -4.41
CA ASP A 325 -3.35 15.23 -5.27
C ASP A 325 -3.10 16.69 -4.92
N HIS A 326 -2.67 17.46 -5.93
CA HIS A 326 -2.20 18.85 -5.76
C HIS A 326 -3.35 19.86 -5.56
N ASP A 327 -4.22 19.61 -4.59
CA ASP A 327 -5.40 20.39 -4.27
C ASP A 327 -5.73 20.32 -2.76
N LEU A 328 -6.87 20.88 -2.36
CA LEU A 328 -7.33 20.96 -0.97
C LEU A 328 -8.71 20.33 -0.85
N GLN A 329 -8.86 19.28 -0.03
CA GLN A 329 -10.15 18.59 0.16
C GLN A 329 -10.42 18.25 1.62
N TRP A 330 -11.70 18.27 1.99
CA TRP A 330 -12.20 17.64 3.20
C TRP A 330 -13.40 16.78 2.82
N LEU A 331 -13.15 15.48 2.70
CA LEU A 331 -14.15 14.51 2.24
C LEU A 331 -15.06 14.05 3.38
N MET A 332 -16.25 13.58 3.03
CA MET A 332 -17.14 12.92 3.99
C MET A 332 -16.64 11.49 4.29
N PRO A 333 -16.85 10.96 5.50
CA PRO A 333 -16.58 9.55 5.79
C PRO A 333 -17.38 8.62 4.87
N VAL A 334 -16.75 7.53 4.42
CA VAL A 334 -17.36 6.49 3.58
C VAL A 334 -17.59 5.22 4.39
N ALA A 335 -18.60 4.43 4.01
CA ALA A 335 -19.04 3.27 4.79
C ALA A 335 -17.93 2.22 5.00
N SER A 336 -17.09 1.98 3.98
CA SER A 336 -15.94 1.07 4.04
C SER A 336 -14.88 1.45 5.07
N CYS A 337 -14.85 2.71 5.53
CA CYS A 337 -13.85 3.19 6.49
C CYS A 337 -14.45 3.72 7.81
N GLY A 338 -15.72 3.42 8.08
CA GLY A 338 -16.36 3.62 9.37
C GLY A 338 -16.37 5.09 9.82
N LYS A 339 -15.83 5.37 11.01
CA LYS A 339 -15.78 6.74 11.56
C LYS A 339 -14.70 7.65 10.95
N THR A 340 -13.73 7.12 10.20
CA THR A 340 -12.51 7.84 9.84
C THR A 340 -12.82 9.00 8.88
N GLY A 341 -12.42 10.22 9.25
CA GLY A 341 -12.54 11.40 8.38
C GLY A 341 -11.29 11.62 7.51
N PHE A 342 -11.45 12.21 6.33
CA PHE A 342 -10.36 12.38 5.36
C PHE A 342 -10.10 13.85 5.02
N VAL A 343 -8.83 14.24 4.96
CA VAL A 343 -8.38 15.56 4.50
C VAL A 343 -7.21 15.38 3.55
N VAL A 344 -7.30 15.99 2.36
CA VAL A 344 -6.21 16.08 1.37
C VAL A 344 -5.69 17.52 1.38
N SER A 345 -4.37 17.69 1.43
CA SER A 345 -3.73 19.01 1.55
C SER A 345 -2.41 19.10 0.75
N GLY A 346 -2.42 18.63 -0.50
CA GLY A 346 -1.26 18.59 -1.41
C GLY A 346 -1.00 19.86 -2.22
N ALA A 347 -1.56 21.01 -1.81
CA ALA A 347 -1.46 22.26 -2.58
C ALA A 347 -0.37 23.23 -2.09
N ALA A 348 0.72 22.75 -1.46
CA ALA A 348 1.68 23.65 -0.83
C ALA A 348 2.67 24.32 -1.80
N SER A 349 3.02 23.65 -2.92
CA SER A 349 3.99 24.20 -3.88
C SER A 349 3.70 23.95 -5.36
N LYS A 350 2.73 23.07 -5.65
CA LYS A 350 2.14 22.81 -6.96
C LYS A 350 0.60 22.85 -6.80
N THR A 351 -0.13 23.00 -7.91
CA THR A 351 -1.59 22.97 -7.94
C THR A 351 -2.11 22.25 -9.17
N ARG A 352 -3.26 21.59 -9.08
CA ARG A 352 -3.94 20.96 -10.22
C ARG A 352 -5.46 21.19 -10.13
N SER A 353 -6.18 21.06 -11.24
CA SER A 353 -7.64 21.04 -11.27
C SER A 353 -8.17 19.73 -10.69
N LEU A 354 -9.33 19.77 -10.01
CA LEU A 354 -10.06 18.58 -9.61
C LEU A 354 -10.65 17.87 -10.84
N GLU A 355 -10.60 16.54 -10.88
CA GLU A 355 -11.16 15.74 -11.96
C GLU A 355 -12.47 15.03 -11.58
N ASN A 356 -12.74 14.87 -10.27
CA ASN A 356 -13.94 14.25 -9.72
C ASN A 356 -14.22 12.84 -10.28
N ARG A 357 -13.16 12.02 -10.42
CA ARG A 357 -13.23 10.70 -11.05
C ARG A 357 -14.24 9.75 -10.40
N ASP A 358 -14.28 9.76 -9.08
CA ASP A 358 -15.14 8.90 -8.25
C ASP A 358 -16.35 9.64 -7.64
N ASP A 359 -16.53 10.94 -7.94
CA ASP A 359 -17.61 11.83 -7.42
C ASP A 359 -17.80 11.72 -5.89
N ASN A 360 -16.69 11.68 -5.13
CA ASN A 360 -16.73 11.51 -3.69
C ASN A 360 -17.47 12.69 -3.02
N ALA A 361 -18.31 12.39 -2.02
CA ALA A 361 -19.01 13.42 -1.27
C ALA A 361 -18.04 14.24 -0.42
N VAL A 362 -18.06 15.57 -0.55
CA VAL A 362 -17.17 16.50 0.17
C VAL A 362 -17.91 17.44 1.11
N TYR A 363 -17.24 17.88 2.16
CA TYR A 363 -17.61 19.11 2.89
C TYR A 363 -16.99 20.35 2.24
N TYR A 364 -15.81 20.19 1.63
CA TYR A 364 -15.08 21.23 0.90
C TYR A 364 -14.09 20.60 -0.07
N GLU A 365 -13.89 21.23 -1.22
CA GLU A 365 -12.82 20.90 -2.18
C GLU A 365 -12.40 22.16 -2.96
N LYS A 366 -11.12 22.23 -3.35
CA LYS A 366 -10.58 23.32 -4.18
C LYS A 366 -9.28 22.90 -4.87
N GLY A 367 -9.36 22.63 -6.17
CA GLY A 367 -8.21 22.64 -7.08
C GLY A 367 -7.83 24.05 -7.54
N ASP A 368 -6.74 24.17 -8.31
CA ASP A 368 -6.22 25.44 -8.88
C ASP A 368 -6.09 26.56 -7.84
N SER A 369 -5.49 26.25 -6.69
CA SER A 369 -5.16 27.18 -5.61
C SER A 369 -4.05 26.57 -4.77
N TYR A 370 -3.06 27.36 -4.37
CA TYR A 370 -2.17 26.92 -3.29
C TYR A 370 -2.94 26.94 -1.96
N GLY A 371 -2.41 26.28 -0.94
CA GLY A 371 -2.93 26.42 0.42
C GLY A 371 -2.48 25.34 1.39
N PHE A 372 -3.14 25.31 2.54
CA PHE A 372 -2.88 24.41 3.65
C PHE A 372 -4.11 24.30 4.56
N VAL A 373 -4.08 23.37 5.51
CA VAL A 373 -5.11 23.23 6.56
C VAL A 373 -4.52 23.50 7.93
N TRP A 374 -5.18 24.34 8.74
CA TRP A 374 -4.90 24.51 10.17
C TRP A 374 -5.92 23.69 10.98
N VAL A 375 -5.44 22.94 11.99
CA VAL A 375 -6.27 22.09 12.85
C VAL A 375 -5.96 22.37 14.32
N GLU A 376 -6.98 22.57 15.16
CA GLU A 376 -6.90 22.56 16.62
C GLU A 376 -7.70 21.40 17.19
N ILE A 377 -7.06 20.59 18.04
CA ILE A 377 -7.70 19.54 18.82
C ILE A 377 -7.75 19.99 20.27
N LYS A 378 -8.94 20.11 20.85
CA LYS A 378 -9.17 20.52 22.25
C LYS A 378 -10.28 19.67 22.86
N GLY A 379 -9.93 18.83 23.84
CA GLY A 379 -10.90 17.97 24.53
C GLY A 379 -11.50 16.89 23.62
N ASP A 380 -12.80 16.92 23.40
CA ASP A 380 -13.56 16.05 22.47
C ASP A 380 -13.84 16.70 21.12
N LYS A 381 -13.20 17.84 20.81
CA LYS A 381 -13.40 18.57 19.54
C LYS A 381 -12.13 18.67 18.71
N MET A 382 -12.31 18.52 17.40
CA MET A 382 -11.37 18.90 16.35
C MET A 382 -11.99 20.07 15.56
N LEU A 383 -11.26 21.17 15.43
CA LEU A 383 -11.61 22.32 14.61
C LEU A 383 -10.59 22.41 13.48
N GLY A 384 -11.02 22.27 12.22
CA GLY A 384 -10.18 22.48 11.06
C GLY A 384 -10.61 23.70 10.24
N GLU A 385 -9.63 24.37 9.64
CA GLU A 385 -9.78 25.56 8.82
C GLU A 385 -8.87 25.46 7.59
N VAL A 386 -9.45 25.56 6.38
CA VAL A 386 -8.70 25.50 5.11
C VAL A 386 -8.40 26.91 4.64
N TYR A 387 -7.13 27.18 4.33
CA TYR A 387 -6.65 28.46 3.84
C TYR A 387 -6.16 28.33 2.40
N GLN A 388 -6.75 29.10 1.50
CA GLN A 388 -6.23 29.29 0.13
C GLN A 388 -5.14 30.36 0.16
N VAL A 389 -4.10 30.17 -0.65
CA VAL A 389 -2.95 31.07 -0.77
C VAL A 389 -2.81 31.51 -2.22
N ASP A 390 -2.69 32.83 -2.41
CA ASP A 390 -2.44 33.47 -3.71
C ASP A 390 -1.12 34.27 -3.63
N PRO A 391 -0.03 33.81 -4.29
CA PRO A 391 1.25 34.53 -4.32
C PRO A 391 1.19 35.93 -4.96
N ASP A 392 0.18 36.21 -5.78
CA ASP A 392 0.00 37.51 -6.44
C ASP A 392 -0.86 38.49 -5.59
N ASP A 393 -1.48 38.04 -4.51
CA ASP A 393 -2.18 38.88 -3.53
C ASP A 393 -1.22 39.40 -2.44
N ALA A 394 -1.23 40.72 -2.20
CA ALA A 394 -0.47 41.34 -1.11
C ALA A 394 -0.88 40.86 0.30
N ALA A 395 -2.06 40.24 0.44
CA ALA A 395 -2.52 39.57 1.66
C ALA A 395 -2.42 38.03 1.58
N LEU A 396 -1.76 37.48 0.55
CA LEU A 396 -1.55 36.04 0.31
C LEU A 396 -2.85 35.23 0.29
N GLY A 397 -3.97 35.78 -0.17
CA GLY A 397 -5.29 35.13 -0.15
C GLY A 397 -5.97 35.08 1.23
N LEU A 398 -5.27 35.47 2.30
CA LEU A 398 -5.78 35.40 3.69
C LEU A 398 -6.79 36.52 4.03
N GLY A 399 -6.98 37.49 3.12
CA GLY A 399 -7.79 38.71 3.30
C GLY A 399 -7.18 39.74 4.26
N SER A 400 -6.57 39.33 5.36
CA SER A 400 -5.81 40.21 6.26
C SER A 400 -4.85 39.43 7.17
N PHE A 401 -3.60 39.87 7.29
CA PHE A 401 -2.61 39.25 8.19
C PHE A 401 -2.95 39.39 9.68
N SER A 402 -3.73 40.39 10.09
CA SER A 402 -4.15 40.55 11.50
C SER A 402 -5.43 39.80 11.86
N ALA A 403 -6.18 39.31 10.85
CA ALA A 403 -7.35 38.47 11.04
C ALA A 403 -7.56 37.54 9.81
N PRO A 404 -6.68 36.53 9.62
CA PRO A 404 -6.76 35.62 8.47
C PRO A 404 -8.12 34.93 8.38
N GLN A 405 -8.75 34.99 7.20
CA GLN A 405 -10.05 34.37 6.96
C GLN A 405 -9.84 33.03 6.25
N PRO A 406 -10.30 31.90 6.82
CA PRO A 406 -10.26 30.62 6.13
C PRO A 406 -11.34 30.57 5.04
N ALA A 407 -11.04 29.88 3.94
CA ALA A 407 -12.01 29.60 2.88
C ALA A 407 -13.10 28.62 3.33
N PHE A 408 -12.76 27.73 4.27
CA PHE A 408 -13.67 26.77 4.88
C PHE A 408 -13.32 26.51 6.34
N ARG A 409 -14.33 26.25 7.18
CA ARG A 409 -14.17 25.96 8.60
C ARG A 409 -15.16 24.90 9.04
N ARG A 410 -14.69 23.88 9.76
CA ARG A 410 -15.53 22.81 10.32
C ARG A 410 -15.07 22.43 11.72
N GLU A 411 -16.02 22.32 12.64
CA GLU A 411 -15.82 21.70 13.96
C GLU A 411 -16.48 20.31 13.94
N GLN A 412 -15.78 19.31 14.47
CA GLN A 412 -16.24 17.93 14.59
C GLN A 412 -15.99 17.43 16.03
N THR A 413 -17.02 16.89 16.66
CA THR A 413 -16.89 16.14 17.91
C THR A 413 -16.34 14.74 17.60
N GLN A 414 -15.49 14.20 18.47
CA GLN A 414 -14.95 12.85 18.32
C GLN A 414 -16.07 11.82 18.23
N MET A 415 -15.92 10.87 17.30
CA MET A 415 -16.86 9.78 17.08
C MET A 415 -16.34 8.47 17.69
N ALA A 416 -17.25 7.66 18.25
CA ALA A 416 -16.93 6.28 18.55
C ALA A 416 -16.74 5.49 17.25
N ALA A 417 -15.91 4.45 17.30
CA ALA A 417 -15.80 3.48 16.20
C ALA A 417 -17.18 2.86 15.93
N VAL A 418 -17.51 2.61 14.66
CA VAL A 418 -18.78 1.98 14.26
C VAL A 418 -18.78 0.48 14.51
N GLY A 419 -17.58 -0.12 14.66
CA GLY A 419 -17.39 -1.56 14.83
C GLY A 419 -17.38 -2.28 13.49
N LEU A 420 -16.57 -1.81 12.53
CA LEU A 420 -16.28 -2.60 11.33
C LEU A 420 -15.70 -3.98 11.71
N PRO A 421 -15.95 -5.03 10.91
CA PRO A 421 -15.19 -6.27 11.01
C PRO A 421 -13.68 -5.98 10.95
N GLU A 422 -12.89 -6.75 11.70
CA GLU A 422 -11.45 -6.76 11.44
C GLU A 422 -11.22 -7.44 10.10
N SER A 423 -10.43 -6.80 9.23
CA SER A 423 -9.97 -7.37 7.96
C SER A 423 -8.48 -7.60 8.06
N ASP A 424 -8.02 -8.74 7.54
CA ASP A 424 -6.62 -9.06 7.28
C ASP A 424 -6.34 -9.17 5.78
N GLY A 425 -7.16 -8.56 4.93
CA GLY A 425 -7.04 -8.58 3.46
C GLY A 425 -5.72 -8.00 2.89
N PHE A 426 -4.89 -7.33 3.71
CA PHE A 426 -3.53 -6.96 3.32
C PHE A 426 -2.46 -7.88 3.94
N THR A 427 -2.53 -8.21 5.23
CA THR A 427 -1.50 -9.05 5.87
C THR A 427 -1.67 -10.55 5.69
N ASN A 428 -2.88 -10.98 5.31
CA ASN A 428 -3.30 -12.36 5.12
C ASN A 428 -4.39 -12.40 4.04
N PRO A 429 -4.07 -12.05 2.78
CA PRO A 429 -5.04 -11.96 1.69
C PRO A 429 -5.75 -13.28 1.35
N LEU A 430 -5.40 -14.38 2.02
CA LEU A 430 -5.99 -15.70 1.85
C LEU A 430 -7.06 -16.04 2.92
N GLU A 431 -6.97 -15.48 4.13
CA GLU A 431 -8.06 -15.56 5.13
C GLU A 431 -8.81 -14.21 5.28
N GLY A 432 -8.28 -13.14 4.67
CA GLY A 432 -8.67 -11.73 4.79
C GLY A 432 -10.07 -11.34 4.34
N GLU A 433 -10.85 -12.31 3.91
CA GLU A 433 -12.18 -12.21 3.35
C GLU A 433 -12.99 -13.44 3.80
N SER A 434 -13.65 -13.35 4.97
CA SER A 434 -14.77 -14.24 5.29
C SER A 434 -15.95 -14.08 4.32
N ASP A 435 -15.88 -13.04 3.49
CA ASP A 435 -16.90 -12.55 2.58
C ASP A 435 -16.39 -12.53 1.12
N PHE A 436 -15.26 -13.21 0.77
CA PHE A 436 -14.92 -13.47 -0.63
C PHE A 436 -15.81 -14.59 -1.15
N ASP A 437 -17.00 -14.13 -1.42
CA ASP A 437 -18.07 -14.85 -1.99
C ASP A 437 -18.57 -14.00 -3.16
N VAL A 438 -18.62 -14.62 -4.33
CA VAL A 438 -19.00 -13.91 -5.54
C VAL A 438 -20.47 -13.48 -5.52
N ASN A 439 -21.33 -14.01 -4.61
CA ASN A 439 -22.58 -13.41 -4.04
C ASN A 439 -23.51 -14.44 -3.28
N ASP A 440 -23.00 -15.55 -2.74
CA ASP A 440 -23.74 -16.67 -2.09
C ASP A 440 -23.12 -18.10 -2.30
N GLN A 441 -21.80 -18.30 -2.52
CA GLN A 441 -21.03 -19.51 -2.89
C GLN A 441 -19.67 -19.67 -2.14
N GLU A 442 -19.49 -20.81 -1.42
CA GLU A 442 -18.19 -21.29 -0.88
C GLU A 442 -17.22 -21.73 -2.01
N GLY A 443 -15.90 -21.71 -1.75
CA GLY A 443 -14.88 -22.24 -2.66
C GLY A 443 -14.95 -23.77 -2.83
N ASN A 444 -14.47 -24.28 -3.96
CA ASN A 444 -14.63 -25.70 -4.30
C ASN A 444 -13.70 -26.60 -3.47
N LEU A 445 -12.52 -26.13 -3.09
CA LEU A 445 -11.54 -26.90 -2.33
C LEU A 445 -11.47 -26.51 -0.84
N ASP A 446 -12.16 -25.45 -0.38
CA ASP A 446 -12.20 -25.01 1.02
C ASP A 446 -12.32 -26.15 2.07
N PRO A 447 -13.20 -27.17 1.91
CA PRO A 447 -13.30 -28.27 2.88
C PRO A 447 -12.05 -29.16 2.91
N VAL A 448 -11.32 -29.25 1.79
CA VAL A 448 -10.04 -29.96 1.67
C VAL A 448 -8.92 -29.10 2.24
N GLN A 449 -8.89 -27.79 1.92
CA GLN A 449 -7.95 -26.81 2.48
C GLN A 449 -7.96 -26.84 4.01
N ALA A 450 -9.13 -26.63 4.62
CA ALA A 450 -9.29 -26.59 6.08
C ALA A 450 -8.81 -27.88 6.78
N GLN A 451 -9.04 -29.05 6.18
CA GLN A 451 -8.57 -30.32 6.71
C GLN A 451 -7.07 -30.55 6.47
N PHE A 452 -6.54 -30.11 5.33
CA PHE A 452 -5.12 -30.16 5.00
C PHE A 452 -4.30 -29.31 5.99
N ALA A 453 -4.69 -28.05 6.19
CA ALA A 453 -4.05 -27.12 7.11
C ALA A 453 -4.08 -27.64 8.56
N ALA A 454 -5.24 -28.10 9.04
CA ALA A 454 -5.38 -28.68 10.37
C ALA A 454 -4.50 -29.94 10.55
N GLY A 455 -4.43 -30.79 9.53
CA GLY A 455 -3.61 -32.00 9.52
C GLY A 455 -2.12 -31.70 9.61
N PHE A 456 -1.61 -30.80 8.77
CA PHE A 456 -0.21 -30.41 8.80
C PHE A 456 0.19 -29.65 10.07
N ALA A 457 -0.69 -28.83 10.65
CA ALA A 457 -0.45 -28.22 11.95
C ALA A 457 -0.31 -29.28 13.06
N GLY A 458 -1.16 -30.32 13.06
CA GLY A 458 -1.05 -31.46 13.97
C GLY A 458 0.22 -32.29 13.75
N LEU A 459 0.63 -32.49 12.49
CA LEU A 459 1.84 -33.22 12.11
C LEU A 459 3.11 -32.48 12.56
N ALA A 460 3.19 -31.17 12.32
CA ALA A 460 4.32 -30.34 12.74
C ALA A 460 4.46 -30.30 14.28
N ALA A 461 3.35 -30.12 15.01
CA ALA A 461 3.33 -30.10 16.47
C ALA A 461 3.78 -31.43 17.12
N ALA A 462 3.78 -32.53 16.36
CA ALA A 462 4.21 -33.84 16.81
C ALA A 462 5.71 -34.15 16.55
N ILE A 463 6.42 -33.31 15.79
CA ILE A 463 7.83 -33.52 15.46
C ILE A 463 8.73 -32.96 16.60
N PRO A 464 9.57 -33.78 17.25
CA PRO A 464 10.37 -33.31 18.40
C PRO A 464 11.55 -32.40 18.04
N GLU A 465 11.97 -32.36 16.77
CA GLU A 465 13.07 -31.54 16.28
C GLU A 465 12.54 -30.23 15.70
N GLU A 466 12.85 -29.11 16.34
CA GLU A 466 12.31 -27.78 16.05
C GLU A 466 12.46 -27.36 14.58
N ASN A 467 13.64 -27.59 13.98
CA ASN A 467 13.89 -27.28 12.56
C ASN A 467 13.03 -28.14 11.62
N MET A 468 12.87 -29.43 11.90
CA MET A 468 12.06 -30.34 11.08
C MET A 468 10.55 -30.11 11.27
N ALA A 469 10.13 -29.71 12.48
CA ALA A 469 8.78 -29.26 12.77
C ALA A 469 8.44 -27.99 11.98
N GLY A 470 9.37 -27.01 11.95
CA GLY A 470 9.25 -25.79 11.15
C GLY A 470 9.09 -26.06 9.66
N VAL A 471 9.96 -26.92 9.08
CA VAL A 471 9.84 -27.33 7.66
C VAL A 471 8.48 -27.96 7.37
N VAL A 472 8.00 -28.88 8.22
CA VAL A 472 6.70 -29.54 7.99
C VAL A 472 5.52 -28.59 8.18
N ALA A 473 5.58 -27.64 9.12
CA ALA A 473 4.56 -26.59 9.25
C ALA A 473 4.48 -25.72 7.98
N ALA A 474 5.63 -25.30 7.45
CA ALA A 474 5.72 -24.49 6.25
C ALA A 474 5.25 -25.24 5.00
N VAL A 475 5.60 -26.53 4.85
CA VAL A 475 5.03 -27.38 3.80
C VAL A 475 3.50 -27.43 3.89
N GLY A 476 2.92 -27.46 5.10
CA GLY A 476 1.49 -27.39 5.31
C GLY A 476 0.85 -26.08 4.88
N GLN A 477 1.41 -24.95 5.32
CA GLN A 477 0.89 -23.62 4.95
C GLN A 477 1.03 -23.36 3.44
N SER A 478 2.16 -23.77 2.87
CA SER A 478 2.44 -23.60 1.44
C SER A 478 1.63 -24.55 0.57
N GLY A 479 1.41 -25.79 1.02
CA GLY A 479 0.49 -26.73 0.39
C GLY A 479 -0.95 -26.22 0.40
N ASN A 480 -1.41 -25.63 1.51
CA ASN A 480 -2.73 -24.99 1.57
C ASN A 480 -2.85 -23.85 0.55
N ALA A 481 -1.86 -22.97 0.50
CA ALA A 481 -1.81 -21.88 -0.45
C ALA A 481 -1.70 -22.35 -1.91
N LEU A 482 -1.04 -23.48 -2.19
CA LEU A 482 -1.04 -24.11 -3.52
C LEU A 482 -2.42 -24.67 -3.91
N LEU A 483 -3.18 -25.23 -2.97
CA LEU A 483 -4.58 -25.64 -3.22
C LEU A 483 -5.45 -24.42 -3.54
N GLU A 484 -5.22 -23.29 -2.86
CA GLU A 484 -5.89 -22.03 -3.12
C GLU A 484 -5.59 -21.47 -4.53
N VAL A 485 -4.39 -21.66 -5.08
CA VAL A 485 -4.09 -21.34 -6.50
C VAL A 485 -5.07 -22.06 -7.44
N VAL A 486 -5.33 -23.35 -7.18
CA VAL A 486 -6.22 -24.16 -8.00
C VAL A 486 -7.69 -23.76 -7.79
N ASP A 487 -8.09 -23.57 -6.53
CA ASP A 487 -9.47 -23.21 -6.18
C ASP A 487 -9.87 -21.86 -6.76
N SER A 488 -9.03 -20.83 -6.59
CA SER A 488 -9.22 -19.51 -7.19
C SER A 488 -9.38 -19.55 -8.71
N LEU A 489 -8.55 -20.33 -9.42
CA LEU A 489 -8.64 -20.47 -10.88
C LEU A 489 -9.92 -21.20 -11.31
N ILE A 490 -10.31 -22.27 -10.62
CA ILE A 490 -11.54 -23.02 -10.93
C ILE A 490 -12.77 -22.16 -10.64
N SER A 491 -12.83 -21.55 -9.46
CA SER A 491 -13.97 -20.76 -8.98
C SER A 491 -14.17 -19.50 -9.81
N GLY A 492 -13.10 -18.80 -10.20
CA GLY A 492 -13.17 -17.68 -11.14
C GLY A 492 -13.71 -18.06 -12.52
N LEU A 493 -13.34 -19.25 -13.03
CA LEU A 493 -13.86 -19.78 -14.30
C LEU A 493 -15.33 -20.24 -14.19
N GLN A 494 -15.73 -20.90 -13.10
CA GLN A 494 -17.12 -21.30 -12.85
C GLN A 494 -18.04 -20.09 -12.67
N GLY A 495 -17.63 -19.10 -11.87
CA GLY A 495 -18.35 -17.84 -11.68
C GLY A 495 -18.54 -17.10 -13.01
N ALA A 496 -17.48 -16.95 -13.80
CA ALA A 496 -17.55 -16.31 -15.10
C ALA A 496 -18.49 -17.00 -16.09
N ALA A 497 -18.53 -18.34 -16.07
CA ALA A 497 -19.46 -19.11 -16.90
C ALA A 497 -20.92 -18.99 -16.41
N THR A 498 -21.14 -18.97 -15.10
CA THR A 498 -22.47 -18.96 -14.47
C THR A 498 -23.13 -17.59 -14.56
N GLU A 499 -22.40 -16.53 -14.22
CA GLU A 499 -22.89 -15.15 -14.24
C GLU A 499 -22.76 -14.48 -15.60
N GLN A 500 -22.02 -15.09 -16.52
CA GLN A 500 -21.64 -14.51 -17.83
C GLN A 500 -20.75 -13.26 -17.68
N ASN A 501 -20.01 -13.16 -16.57
CA ASN A 501 -19.08 -12.07 -16.28
C ASN A 501 -17.61 -12.50 -16.44
N PRO A 502 -16.90 -12.10 -17.51
CA PRO A 502 -15.51 -12.50 -17.73
C PRO A 502 -14.51 -11.92 -16.70
N GLU A 503 -14.87 -10.88 -15.94
CA GLU A 503 -14.00 -10.28 -14.92
C GLU A 503 -13.72 -11.24 -13.75
N LEU A 504 -14.60 -12.22 -13.52
CA LEU A 504 -14.43 -13.24 -12.46
C LEU A 504 -13.25 -14.18 -12.74
N VAL A 505 -12.88 -14.39 -14.01
CA VAL A 505 -11.65 -15.13 -14.36
C VAL A 505 -10.39 -14.35 -13.93
N LEU A 506 -10.45 -13.02 -13.98
CA LEU A 506 -9.34 -12.15 -13.59
C LEU A 506 -9.19 -12.13 -12.06
N ALA A 507 -10.30 -11.99 -11.33
CA ALA A 507 -10.30 -12.08 -9.86
C ALA A 507 -9.72 -13.43 -9.36
N GLY A 508 -10.11 -14.54 -9.99
CA GLY A 508 -9.51 -15.86 -9.74
C GLY A 508 -8.01 -15.92 -10.07
N GLY A 509 -7.57 -15.30 -11.17
CA GLY A 509 -6.15 -15.22 -11.53
C GLY A 509 -5.30 -14.37 -10.57
N GLU A 510 -5.85 -13.27 -10.05
CA GLU A 510 -5.19 -12.39 -9.09
C GLU A 510 -5.01 -13.08 -7.73
N ARG A 511 -6.09 -13.67 -7.18
CA ARG A 511 -6.05 -14.44 -5.93
C ARG A 511 -5.12 -15.65 -6.06
N ALA A 512 -5.14 -16.35 -7.20
CA ALA A 512 -4.23 -17.45 -7.49
C ALA A 512 -2.74 -17.02 -7.55
N SER A 513 -2.44 -15.87 -8.15
CA SER A 513 -1.08 -15.31 -8.17
C SER A 513 -0.59 -14.96 -6.76
N GLN A 514 -1.46 -14.35 -5.96
CA GLN A 514 -1.15 -13.99 -4.57
C GLN A 514 -0.95 -15.22 -3.68
N ALA A 515 -1.78 -16.26 -3.84
CA ALA A 515 -1.65 -17.53 -3.16
C ALA A 515 -0.35 -18.27 -3.52
N LEU A 516 0.03 -18.26 -4.80
CA LEU A 516 1.29 -18.85 -5.26
C LEU A 516 2.52 -18.15 -4.66
N LEU A 517 2.51 -16.80 -4.64
CA LEU A 517 3.59 -16.01 -4.03
C LEU A 517 3.71 -16.29 -2.53
N TYR A 518 2.58 -16.33 -1.81
CA TYR A 518 2.55 -16.65 -0.38
C TYR A 518 3.05 -18.07 -0.09
N ALA A 519 2.68 -19.05 -0.92
CA ALA A 519 3.20 -20.42 -0.82
C ALA A 519 4.73 -20.47 -0.92
N LEU A 520 5.31 -19.78 -1.91
CA LEU A 520 6.76 -19.76 -2.14
C LEU A 520 7.51 -19.04 -1.00
N GLN A 521 6.95 -17.93 -0.49
CA GLN A 521 7.52 -17.15 0.62
C GLN A 521 7.50 -17.92 1.96
N ASN A 522 6.44 -18.68 2.24
CA ASN A 522 6.36 -19.52 3.43
C ASN A 522 7.40 -20.66 3.40
N LEU A 523 7.63 -21.28 2.25
CA LEU A 523 8.73 -22.25 2.10
C LEU A 523 10.10 -21.61 2.35
N GLN A 524 10.35 -20.44 1.76
CA GLN A 524 11.63 -19.74 1.86
C GLN A 524 11.95 -19.28 3.29
N SER A 525 10.97 -18.70 3.99
CA SER A 525 11.14 -18.16 5.34
C SER A 525 11.36 -19.23 6.43
N ALA A 526 10.90 -20.47 6.18
CA ALA A 526 11.03 -21.58 7.12
C ALA A 526 12.36 -22.34 7.02
N ILE A 527 13.19 -22.07 6.01
CA ILE A 527 14.47 -22.75 5.81
C ILE A 527 15.60 -21.93 6.47
N PRO A 528 16.33 -22.49 7.46
CA PRO A 528 17.40 -21.75 8.13
C PRO A 528 18.52 -21.34 7.17
N ALA A 529 19.03 -20.13 7.33
CA ALA A 529 20.14 -19.61 6.51
C ALA A 529 21.39 -20.52 6.61
N PRO A 530 22.16 -20.71 5.52
CA PRO A 530 23.24 -21.72 5.43
C PRO A 530 24.35 -21.63 6.50
N SER A 531 24.49 -20.50 7.18
CA SER A 531 25.49 -20.27 8.24
C SER A 531 25.01 -20.63 9.66
N ALA A 532 23.73 -20.93 9.86
CA ALA A 532 23.08 -21.04 11.17
C ALA A 532 22.84 -22.50 11.62
N GLY A 533 23.84 -23.39 11.48
CA GLY A 533 23.79 -24.76 12.02
C GLY A 533 22.56 -25.56 11.59
N GLY A 534 22.27 -25.53 10.28
CA GLY A 534 20.97 -25.83 9.70
C GLY A 534 20.57 -27.31 9.60
N LEU A 535 19.59 -27.54 8.71
CA LEU A 535 18.91 -28.82 8.48
C LEU A 535 19.89 -29.98 8.21
N PRO A 536 19.55 -31.23 8.60
CA PRO A 536 20.38 -32.39 8.29
C PRO A 536 20.38 -32.66 6.77
N ALA A 537 21.52 -33.07 6.21
CA ALA A 537 21.55 -33.51 4.82
C ALA A 537 20.57 -34.68 4.56
N PRO A 538 19.86 -34.71 3.41
CA PRO A 538 19.93 -33.77 2.28
C PRO A 538 18.98 -32.55 2.36
N PHE A 539 18.28 -32.33 3.49
CA PHE A 539 17.33 -31.21 3.64
C PHE A 539 18.01 -29.83 3.60
N ASP A 540 19.34 -29.76 3.82
CA ASP A 540 20.15 -28.54 3.64
C ASP A 540 20.19 -28.03 2.19
N GLN A 541 19.81 -28.86 1.21
CA GLN A 541 19.76 -28.49 -0.20
C GLN A 541 18.48 -27.70 -0.59
N LEU A 542 17.46 -27.65 0.29
CA LEU A 542 16.20 -26.94 0.01
C LEU A 542 16.41 -25.43 -0.25
N ALA A 543 17.35 -24.81 0.48
CA ALA A 543 17.70 -23.40 0.27
C ALA A 543 18.22 -23.14 -1.16
N ALA A 544 19.09 -24.02 -1.66
CA ALA A 544 19.66 -23.90 -3.00
C ALA A 544 18.63 -24.17 -4.10
N ALA A 545 17.66 -25.07 -3.86
CA ALA A 545 16.56 -25.32 -4.79
C ALA A 545 15.66 -24.07 -4.98
N LEU A 546 15.38 -23.33 -3.90
CA LEU A 546 14.61 -22.08 -3.94
C LEU A 546 15.42 -20.90 -4.50
N GLU A 547 16.72 -20.81 -4.19
CA GLU A 547 17.63 -19.82 -4.79
C GLU A 547 17.78 -20.02 -6.31
N GLN A 548 17.80 -21.27 -6.78
CA GLN A 548 17.76 -21.57 -8.21
C GLN A 548 16.43 -21.12 -8.83
N PHE A 549 15.29 -21.43 -8.19
CA PHE A 549 13.98 -20.97 -8.66
C PHE A 549 13.90 -19.45 -8.79
N SER A 550 14.37 -18.69 -7.78
CA SER A 550 14.36 -17.23 -7.85
C SER A 550 15.28 -16.67 -8.95
N GLY A 551 16.43 -17.31 -9.19
CA GLY A 551 17.33 -16.98 -10.29
C GLY A 551 16.78 -17.31 -11.68
N GLU A 552 16.00 -18.38 -11.82
CA GLU A 552 15.37 -18.79 -13.08
C GLU A 552 14.12 -17.96 -13.42
N ALA A 553 13.35 -17.55 -12.42
CA ALA A 553 12.25 -16.59 -12.59
C ALA A 553 12.73 -15.15 -12.88
N GLY A 554 14.00 -14.85 -12.63
CA GLY A 554 14.58 -13.50 -12.65
C GLY A 554 15.17 -12.99 -13.98
N SER A 555 14.83 -13.56 -15.14
CA SER A 555 15.38 -13.08 -16.42
C SER A 555 14.67 -11.80 -16.93
N GLU A 556 15.46 -10.74 -17.13
CA GLU A 556 15.06 -9.31 -17.20
C GLU A 556 14.04 -8.86 -18.30
N ASP A 557 13.52 -9.74 -19.16
CA ASP A 557 12.90 -9.33 -20.44
C ASP A 557 11.38 -9.58 -20.62
N ASP A 558 10.67 -10.36 -19.78
CA ASP A 558 9.26 -10.74 -20.11
C ASP A 558 8.25 -10.94 -18.94
N VAL A 559 8.55 -10.52 -17.69
CA VAL A 559 7.58 -10.59 -16.57
C VAL A 559 6.64 -9.36 -16.55
N THR A 560 6.09 -8.99 -17.71
CA THR A 560 5.22 -7.81 -17.88
C THR A 560 3.77 -8.16 -18.20
N SER A 561 3.15 -9.02 -17.38
CA SER A 561 1.70 -9.13 -17.19
C SER A 561 1.39 -10.12 -16.06
N ALA A 562 0.12 -10.29 -15.68
CA ALA A 562 -0.35 -11.36 -14.78
C ALA A 562 -0.30 -12.76 -15.45
N ASP A 563 0.75 -13.03 -16.22
CA ASP A 563 0.92 -14.28 -16.93
C ASP A 563 1.69 -15.29 -16.07
N LEU A 564 0.93 -16.04 -15.26
CA LEU A 564 1.42 -17.16 -14.46
C LEU A 564 2.16 -18.22 -15.31
N ARG A 565 1.99 -18.25 -16.63
CA ARG A 565 2.74 -19.14 -17.54
C ARG A 565 4.24 -18.85 -17.56
N SER A 566 4.65 -17.60 -17.29
CA SER A 566 6.07 -17.24 -17.14
C SER A 566 6.75 -17.99 -15.98
N LEU A 567 5.95 -18.49 -15.02
CA LEU A 567 6.42 -19.23 -13.86
C LEU A 567 6.36 -20.76 -14.04
N THR A 568 5.74 -21.31 -15.10
CA THR A 568 5.51 -22.77 -15.18
C THR A 568 6.78 -23.58 -15.39
N ASP A 569 7.71 -23.12 -16.23
CA ASP A 569 9.04 -23.74 -16.35
C ASP A 569 9.86 -23.64 -15.05
N PRO A 570 10.00 -22.46 -14.38
CA PRO A 570 10.60 -22.37 -13.05
C PRO A 570 9.94 -23.25 -11.99
N LEU A 571 8.61 -23.31 -11.91
CA LEU A 571 7.88 -24.14 -10.94
C LEU A 571 8.11 -25.64 -11.17
N ASN A 572 8.13 -26.08 -12.43
CA ASN A 572 8.50 -27.46 -12.78
C ASN A 572 9.93 -27.79 -12.32
N ASN A 573 10.88 -26.85 -12.47
CA ASN A 573 12.27 -27.04 -12.01
C ASN A 573 12.36 -27.07 -10.47
N LEU A 574 11.62 -26.21 -9.77
CA LEU A 574 11.53 -26.24 -8.29
C LEU A 574 10.95 -27.57 -7.80
N ALA A 575 9.84 -28.03 -8.39
CA ALA A 575 9.22 -29.31 -8.06
C ALA A 575 10.16 -30.50 -8.31
N ALA A 576 10.89 -30.49 -9.44
CA ALA A 576 11.90 -31.49 -9.76
C ALA A 576 13.10 -31.47 -8.80
N ASN A 577 13.56 -30.29 -8.38
CA ASN A 577 14.62 -30.14 -7.39
C ASN A 577 14.19 -30.68 -6.01
N ILE A 578 12.96 -30.37 -5.55
CA ILE A 578 12.40 -30.91 -4.32
C ILE A 578 12.29 -32.44 -4.42
N GLN A 579 11.86 -32.98 -5.55
CA GLN A 579 11.79 -34.43 -5.77
C GLN A 579 13.19 -35.08 -5.75
N GLY A 580 14.23 -34.44 -6.30
CA GLY A 580 15.60 -34.94 -6.20
C GLY A 580 16.13 -35.00 -4.76
N ILE A 581 15.69 -34.09 -3.89
CA ILE A 581 15.97 -34.14 -2.44
C ILE A 581 15.23 -35.31 -1.80
N VAL A 582 13.95 -35.54 -2.15
CA VAL A 582 13.16 -36.70 -1.69
C VAL A 582 13.82 -38.03 -2.09
N ASP A 583 14.16 -38.20 -3.36
CA ASP A 583 14.81 -39.42 -3.87
C ASP A 583 16.13 -39.70 -3.11
N SER A 584 16.88 -38.64 -2.78
CA SER A 584 18.12 -38.73 -1.98
C SER A 584 17.86 -39.19 -0.54
N ILE A 585 16.75 -38.78 0.08
CA ILE A 585 16.34 -39.26 1.42
C ILE A 585 16.05 -40.77 1.38
N GLU A 586 15.37 -41.24 0.32
CA GLU A 586 15.06 -42.66 0.14
C GLU A 586 16.31 -43.53 -0.10
N GLU A 587 17.28 -43.04 -0.90
CA GLU A 587 18.52 -43.77 -1.19
C GLU A 587 19.49 -43.84 0.00
N GLU A 588 19.62 -42.79 0.82
CA GLU A 588 20.55 -42.77 1.95
C GLU A 588 20.05 -43.56 3.18
N GLY A 589 18.77 -43.97 3.21
CA GLY A 589 18.16 -44.69 4.33
C GLY A 589 18.05 -43.85 5.61
N GLY A 590 17.98 -42.52 5.46
CA GLY A 590 17.92 -41.54 6.54
C GLY A 590 16.57 -41.49 7.25
N SER A 591 16.59 -41.23 8.56
CA SER A 591 15.41 -41.37 9.42
C SER A 591 14.58 -40.09 9.61
N VAL A 592 13.95 -39.56 8.55
CA VAL A 592 12.80 -38.64 8.68
C VAL A 592 11.69 -38.90 7.64
N PRO A 593 11.02 -40.07 7.65
CA PRO A 593 10.03 -40.44 6.62
C PRO A 593 8.87 -39.44 6.47
N VAL A 594 8.46 -38.83 7.58
CA VAL A 594 7.40 -37.82 7.62
C VAL A 594 7.76 -36.57 6.81
N ALA A 595 8.98 -36.05 6.96
CA ALA A 595 9.40 -34.84 6.26
C ALA A 595 9.73 -35.12 4.78
N GLY A 596 10.30 -36.30 4.47
CA GLY A 596 10.46 -36.75 3.08
C GLY A 596 9.11 -36.91 2.36
N GLY A 597 8.13 -37.54 3.02
CA GLY A 597 6.77 -37.66 2.49
C GLY A 597 6.06 -36.31 2.34
N ALA A 598 6.22 -35.39 3.30
CA ALA A 598 5.69 -34.02 3.20
C ALA A 598 6.27 -33.26 2.00
N LEU A 599 7.59 -33.33 1.77
CA LEU A 599 8.23 -32.74 0.59
C LEU A 599 7.80 -33.43 -0.72
N SER A 600 7.56 -34.74 -0.71
CA SER A 600 7.02 -35.45 -1.88
C SER A 600 5.56 -35.11 -2.17
N LEU A 601 4.79 -34.68 -1.17
CA LEU A 601 3.46 -34.13 -1.39
C LEU A 601 3.57 -32.71 -1.98
N LEU A 602 4.49 -31.89 -1.48
CA LEU A 602 4.73 -30.53 -1.98
C LEU A 602 5.20 -30.51 -3.44
N SER A 603 6.12 -31.40 -3.85
CA SER A 603 6.56 -31.48 -5.25
C SER A 603 5.42 -31.83 -6.21
N GLU A 604 4.56 -32.78 -5.84
CA GLU A 604 3.37 -33.14 -6.64
C GLU A 604 2.34 -32.00 -6.68
N LEU A 605 2.09 -31.32 -5.56
CA LEU A 605 1.23 -30.13 -5.54
C LEU A 605 1.75 -29.01 -6.45
N LEU A 606 3.07 -28.78 -6.47
CA LEU A 606 3.69 -27.82 -7.39
C LEU A 606 3.52 -28.25 -8.86
N PHE A 607 3.69 -29.54 -9.18
CA PHE A 607 3.42 -30.05 -10.54
C PHE A 607 1.95 -29.90 -10.94
N ASP A 608 1.00 -30.23 -10.06
CA ASP A 608 -0.43 -30.11 -10.35
C ASP A 608 -0.88 -28.65 -10.49
N VAL A 609 -0.41 -27.73 -9.63
CA VAL A 609 -0.62 -26.28 -9.78
C VAL A 609 -0.07 -25.78 -11.11
N THR A 610 1.15 -26.19 -11.46
CA THR A 610 1.80 -25.81 -12.74
C THR A 610 0.97 -26.26 -13.93
N ARG A 611 0.43 -27.48 -13.89
CA ARG A 611 -0.49 -28.00 -14.91
C ARG A 611 -1.81 -27.22 -15.01
N VAL A 612 -2.40 -26.79 -13.89
CA VAL A 612 -3.62 -25.96 -13.90
C VAL A 612 -3.31 -24.60 -14.54
N ILE A 613 -2.20 -23.97 -14.18
CA ILE A 613 -1.76 -22.69 -14.76
C ILE A 613 -1.55 -22.83 -16.28
N ASP A 614 -0.83 -23.85 -16.74
CA ASP A 614 -0.65 -24.14 -18.16
C ASP A 614 -1.99 -24.39 -18.88
N ALA A 615 -2.92 -25.12 -18.25
CA ALA A 615 -4.23 -25.42 -18.81
C ALA A 615 -5.07 -24.16 -19.02
N VAL A 616 -5.15 -23.29 -18.01
CA VAL A 616 -5.89 -22.02 -18.07
C VAL A 616 -5.28 -21.09 -19.12
N GLY A 617 -3.95 -20.99 -19.17
CA GLY A 617 -3.26 -20.07 -20.07
C GLY A 617 -3.29 -20.44 -21.57
N ASN A 618 -3.55 -21.70 -21.94
CA ASN A 618 -3.43 -22.17 -23.34
C ASN A 618 -4.70 -21.98 -24.22
N VAL A 619 -5.79 -21.42 -23.68
CA VAL A 619 -7.05 -21.00 -24.33
C VAL A 619 -7.37 -21.61 -25.72
N SER A 620 -7.71 -22.90 -25.71
CA SER A 620 -8.39 -23.62 -26.81
C SER A 620 -9.79 -24.00 -26.32
N SER A 621 -10.82 -23.28 -26.78
CA SER A 621 -12.17 -23.28 -26.17
C SER A 621 -13.04 -24.53 -26.44
N SER A 622 -12.41 -25.69 -26.65
CA SER A 622 -13.06 -27.01 -26.65
C SER A 622 -12.44 -28.02 -25.68
N GLU A 623 -11.27 -27.72 -25.11
CA GLU A 623 -10.47 -28.70 -24.34
C GLU A 623 -10.32 -28.29 -22.86
N LEU A 624 -10.38 -26.99 -22.54
CA LEU A 624 -10.20 -26.44 -21.18
C LEU A 624 -10.99 -27.20 -20.09
N GLY A 625 -12.28 -27.46 -20.31
CA GLY A 625 -13.12 -28.17 -19.34
C GLY A 625 -12.73 -29.64 -19.13
N GLN A 626 -12.11 -30.30 -20.11
CA GLN A 626 -11.59 -31.65 -19.93
C GLN A 626 -10.25 -31.63 -19.17
N VAL A 627 -9.39 -30.65 -19.48
CA VAL A 627 -8.09 -30.52 -18.81
C VAL A 627 -8.29 -30.17 -17.33
N LEU A 628 -9.15 -29.21 -17.00
CA LEU A 628 -9.50 -28.86 -15.62
C LEU A 628 -10.04 -30.05 -14.83
N VAL A 629 -11.01 -30.79 -15.39
CA VAL A 629 -11.57 -31.99 -14.74
C VAL A 629 -10.48 -33.06 -14.53
N SER A 630 -9.62 -33.31 -15.52
CA SER A 630 -8.52 -34.28 -15.36
C SER A 630 -7.47 -33.85 -14.35
N THR A 631 -7.15 -32.55 -14.27
CA THR A 631 -6.15 -32.04 -13.32
C THR A 631 -6.70 -31.94 -11.90
N THR A 632 -8.01 -31.70 -11.74
CA THR A 632 -8.68 -31.78 -10.43
C THR A 632 -8.76 -33.23 -9.93
N ASP A 633 -9.04 -34.20 -10.81
CA ASP A 633 -9.05 -35.64 -10.49
C ASP A 633 -7.64 -36.15 -10.13
N ASP A 634 -6.61 -35.71 -10.88
CA ASP A 634 -5.22 -36.02 -10.57
C ASP A 634 -4.75 -35.38 -9.26
N LEU A 635 -5.01 -34.08 -9.03
CA LEU A 635 -4.68 -33.37 -7.78
C LEU A 635 -5.25 -34.07 -6.55
N LEU A 636 -6.56 -34.39 -6.60
CA LEU A 636 -7.25 -35.06 -5.50
C LEU A 636 -6.75 -36.51 -5.34
N SER A 637 -6.40 -37.20 -6.43
CA SER A 637 -5.75 -38.51 -6.38
C SER A 637 -4.35 -38.46 -5.76
N ASN A 638 -3.54 -37.46 -6.12
CA ASN A 638 -2.18 -37.26 -5.62
C ASN A 638 -2.19 -36.93 -4.13
N LEU A 639 -3.04 -36.01 -3.69
CA LEU A 639 -3.31 -35.73 -2.27
C LEU A 639 -3.59 -37.04 -1.50
N LEU A 640 -4.56 -37.84 -1.97
CA LEU A 640 -4.94 -39.10 -1.31
C LEU A 640 -3.79 -40.12 -1.28
N LEU A 641 -3.08 -40.30 -2.40
CA LEU A 641 -2.02 -41.31 -2.54
C LEU A 641 -0.73 -40.95 -1.80
N LYS A 642 -0.41 -39.67 -1.65
CA LYS A 642 0.82 -39.18 -1.00
C LYS A 642 0.65 -38.94 0.50
N VAL A 643 -0.55 -38.66 0.98
CA VAL A 643 -0.86 -38.58 2.43
C VAL A 643 -0.77 -39.96 3.10
N VAL A 644 -1.24 -41.04 2.45
CA VAL A 644 -1.25 -42.40 3.04
C VAL A 644 0.14 -42.89 3.51
N PRO A 645 1.24 -42.76 2.75
CA PRO A 645 2.58 -43.06 3.24
C PRO A 645 3.01 -42.21 4.46
N ILE A 646 2.65 -40.93 4.50
CA ILE A 646 2.98 -40.06 5.65
C ILE A 646 2.31 -40.60 6.92
N GLU A 647 1.05 -41.05 6.84
CA GLU A 647 0.35 -41.68 7.96
C GLU A 647 0.94 -43.04 8.36
N GLU A 648 1.38 -43.87 7.40
CA GLU A 648 1.97 -45.19 7.67
C GLU A 648 3.29 -45.10 8.45
N PHE A 649 4.10 -44.07 8.18
CA PHE A 649 5.40 -43.87 8.86
C PHE A 649 5.35 -42.90 10.04
N ALA A 650 4.24 -42.21 10.28
CA ALA A 650 4.03 -41.41 11.48
C ALA A 650 3.91 -42.32 12.74
N PRO A 651 4.42 -41.90 13.92
CA PRO A 651 4.21 -42.63 15.17
C PRO A 651 2.71 -42.83 15.46
N ALA A 652 2.35 -43.91 16.16
CA ALA A 652 0.94 -44.25 16.39
C ALA A 652 0.19 -43.20 17.23
N GLU A 653 0.87 -42.49 18.12
CA GLU A 653 0.33 -41.35 18.86
C GLU A 653 0.00 -40.15 17.96
N VAL A 654 0.64 -40.09 16.80
CA VAL A 654 0.67 -38.96 15.87
C VAL A 654 -0.36 -39.19 14.76
N SER A 655 -0.36 -40.36 14.10
CA SER A 655 -1.41 -40.73 13.13
C SER A 655 -2.83 -40.78 13.74
N ASN A 656 -2.97 -41.07 15.03
CA ASN A 656 -4.28 -40.96 15.73
C ASN A 656 -4.69 -39.52 16.10
N ALA A 657 -3.81 -38.53 15.95
CA ALA A 657 -4.06 -37.14 16.33
C ALA A 657 -4.23 -36.18 15.13
N ILE A 658 -3.71 -36.55 13.96
CA ILE A 658 -3.59 -35.67 12.78
C ILE A 658 -4.89 -35.54 11.97
N GLY A 659 -5.72 -36.59 11.88
CA GLY A 659 -7.00 -36.51 11.16
C GLY A 659 -6.92 -36.52 9.62
N LEU A 660 -5.73 -36.63 9.03
CA LEU A 660 -5.51 -36.74 7.57
C LEU A 660 -5.98 -38.07 6.94
N GLY A 661 -6.50 -39.00 7.75
CA GLY A 661 -6.92 -40.32 7.33
C GLY A 661 -8.39 -40.37 6.84
N PRO A 662 -9.26 -41.23 7.40
CA PRO A 662 -10.60 -41.49 6.85
C PRO A 662 -11.49 -40.26 6.63
N ASP A 663 -11.33 -39.20 7.42
CA ASP A 663 -12.15 -37.98 7.31
C ASP A 663 -11.69 -37.09 6.15
N PHE A 664 -10.37 -36.91 5.95
CA PHE A 664 -9.81 -36.25 4.76
C PHE A 664 -10.10 -37.06 3.48
N ILE A 665 -9.92 -38.38 3.55
CA ILE A 665 -10.27 -39.30 2.45
C ILE A 665 -11.77 -39.21 2.13
N SER A 666 -12.64 -39.11 3.14
CA SER A 666 -14.09 -38.97 2.95
C SER A 666 -14.48 -37.60 2.37
N SER A 667 -13.84 -36.50 2.79
CA SER A 667 -14.07 -35.17 2.20
C SER A 667 -13.61 -35.12 0.75
N GLY A 668 -12.37 -35.55 0.47
CA GLY A 668 -11.82 -35.61 -0.88
C GLY A 668 -12.70 -36.44 -1.82
N LEU A 669 -13.08 -37.66 -1.41
CA LEU A 669 -14.01 -38.50 -2.19
C LEU A 669 -15.40 -37.86 -2.37
N LEU A 670 -15.94 -37.20 -1.35
CA LEU A 670 -17.23 -36.53 -1.45
C LEU A 670 -17.16 -35.34 -2.42
N LEU A 671 -16.01 -34.66 -2.48
CA LEU A 671 -15.77 -33.50 -3.34
C LEU A 671 -15.50 -33.91 -4.80
N VAL A 672 -14.61 -34.89 -5.05
CA VAL A 672 -14.44 -35.52 -6.38
C VAL A 672 -15.80 -35.95 -6.93
N VAL A 673 -16.60 -36.65 -6.13
CA VAL A 673 -17.92 -37.13 -6.57
C VAL A 673 -18.90 -35.99 -6.81
N ARG A 674 -18.87 -34.91 -6.01
CA ARG A 674 -19.73 -33.74 -6.23
C ARG A 674 -19.34 -32.98 -7.49
N GLU A 675 -18.07 -32.63 -7.66
CA GLU A 675 -17.63 -31.74 -8.73
C GLU A 675 -17.66 -32.44 -10.10
N VAL A 676 -17.19 -33.68 -10.18
CA VAL A 676 -17.32 -34.50 -11.41
C VAL A 676 -18.80 -34.68 -11.78
N THR A 677 -19.70 -34.84 -10.80
CA THR A 677 -21.14 -34.95 -11.09
C THR A 677 -21.74 -33.61 -11.49
N TYR A 678 -21.39 -32.51 -10.82
CA TYR A 678 -21.90 -31.17 -11.11
C TYR A 678 -21.47 -30.73 -12.51
N THR A 679 -20.17 -30.74 -12.82
CA THR A 679 -19.64 -30.34 -14.14
C THR A 679 -20.18 -31.20 -15.29
N LEU A 680 -20.45 -32.49 -15.08
CA LEU A 680 -21.13 -33.33 -16.06
C LEU A 680 -22.59 -32.88 -16.32
N ASP A 681 -23.34 -32.54 -15.27
CA ASP A 681 -24.78 -32.26 -15.32
C ASP A 681 -25.10 -30.79 -15.72
N THR A 682 -24.29 -29.83 -15.28
CA THR A 682 -24.46 -28.39 -15.59
C THR A 682 -23.71 -27.97 -16.84
N THR A 683 -22.41 -28.25 -16.95
CA THR A 683 -21.55 -27.69 -18.01
C THR A 683 -21.66 -28.47 -19.32
N VAL A 684 -21.59 -29.81 -19.27
CA VAL A 684 -21.56 -30.66 -20.47
C VAL A 684 -22.97 -30.95 -21.00
N LEU A 685 -23.89 -31.38 -20.13
CA LEU A 685 -25.25 -31.76 -20.52
C LEU A 685 -26.09 -30.57 -21.00
N GLN A 686 -26.04 -29.41 -20.33
CA GLN A 686 -26.79 -28.23 -20.81
C GLN A 686 -26.22 -27.68 -22.11
N SER A 687 -24.90 -27.62 -22.29
CA SER A 687 -24.29 -27.14 -23.55
C SER A 687 -24.67 -28.01 -24.75
N LEU A 688 -24.74 -29.34 -24.57
CA LEU A 688 -25.25 -30.27 -25.57
C LEU A 688 -26.75 -30.11 -25.86
N LEU A 689 -27.57 -29.81 -24.85
CA LEU A 689 -29.01 -29.57 -25.01
C LEU A 689 -29.31 -28.21 -25.66
N GLN A 690 -28.61 -27.15 -25.28
CA GLN A 690 -28.73 -25.82 -25.89
C GLN A 690 -28.20 -25.81 -27.34
N GLY A 691 -27.15 -26.60 -27.63
CA GLY A 691 -26.64 -26.83 -28.99
C GLY A 691 -27.57 -27.61 -29.93
N LEU A 692 -28.62 -28.27 -29.41
CA LEU A 692 -29.59 -29.04 -30.20
C LEU A 692 -31.03 -28.49 -30.17
N GLY A 693 -31.38 -27.66 -29.18
CA GLY A 693 -32.71 -27.07 -29.04
C GLY A 693 -32.93 -25.70 -29.72
N GLY A 694 -31.85 -25.03 -30.15
CA GLY A 694 -31.84 -23.59 -30.43
C GLY A 694 -31.97 -23.13 -31.90
N LEU A 695 -32.29 -24.00 -32.88
CA LEU A 695 -32.38 -23.60 -34.29
C LEU A 695 -33.81 -23.14 -34.70
N PRO A 696 -34.06 -21.83 -34.94
CA PRO A 696 -35.30 -21.39 -35.54
C PRO A 696 -35.38 -21.82 -37.01
N LEU A 697 -36.38 -22.65 -37.31
CA LEU A 697 -36.70 -23.20 -38.64
C LEU A 697 -37.61 -22.27 -39.50
N PRO A 698 -37.16 -21.06 -39.88
CA PRO A 698 -37.62 -20.47 -41.15
C PRO A 698 -36.50 -19.90 -42.05
N GLY A 699 -35.22 -20.14 -41.74
CA GLY A 699 -34.09 -19.65 -42.54
C GLY A 699 -33.77 -20.45 -43.82
N LEU A 700 -34.23 -21.71 -43.92
CA LEU A 700 -33.81 -22.65 -44.98
C LEU A 700 -34.84 -22.88 -46.11
N GLY A 701 -36.03 -22.25 -46.04
CA GLY A 701 -37.07 -22.42 -47.06
C GLY A 701 -36.61 -22.02 -48.47
N GLY A 702 -35.97 -20.86 -48.58
CA GLY A 702 -35.45 -20.35 -49.87
C GLY A 702 -34.27 -21.15 -50.44
N LEU A 703 -33.61 -21.99 -49.64
CA LEU A 703 -32.46 -22.80 -50.08
C LEU A 703 -32.89 -24.18 -50.61
N LEU A 704 -34.03 -24.70 -50.17
CA LEU A 704 -34.59 -25.99 -50.62
C LEU A 704 -35.49 -25.85 -51.85
N ASP A 705 -36.22 -24.74 -52.00
CA ASP A 705 -36.94 -24.41 -53.25
C ASP A 705 -35.96 -24.23 -54.43
N GLY A 706 -34.72 -23.80 -54.18
CA GLY A 706 -33.67 -23.70 -55.19
C GLY A 706 -33.13 -25.04 -55.72
N LEU A 707 -33.33 -26.14 -54.99
CA LEU A 707 -32.77 -27.46 -55.33
C LEU A 707 -33.80 -28.48 -55.84
N SER A 708 -35.10 -28.15 -55.83
CA SER A 708 -36.13 -28.92 -56.54
C SER A 708 -36.42 -28.39 -57.96
N GLY A 709 -35.86 -27.23 -58.34
CA GLY A 709 -36.15 -26.54 -59.59
C GLY A 709 -35.17 -26.72 -60.76
N LEU A 710 -34.08 -27.50 -60.60
CA LEU A 710 -33.06 -27.69 -61.66
C LEU A 710 -32.80 -29.16 -62.01
N GLY A 711 -33.88 -29.94 -62.08
CA GLY A 711 -34.00 -31.10 -62.96
C GLY A 711 -34.76 -30.72 -64.24
N GLY A 712 -34.12 -29.93 -65.11
CA GLY A 712 -34.72 -29.42 -66.36
C GLY A 712 -33.68 -28.85 -67.31
#